data_AF-A0A080MAJ4-F1
#
_entry.id   AF-A0A080MAJ4-F1
#
_cell.length_a   1.000
_cell.length_b   1.000
_cell.length_c   1.000
_cell.angle_alpha   90.00
_cell.angle_beta   90.00
_cell.angle_gamma   90.00
#
_symmetry.space_group_name_H-M   'P 1'
#
loop_
_entity.id
_entity.type
_entity.pdbx_description
1 polymer ?
#
loop_
_entity_poly.entity_id
_entity_poly.type
_entity_poly.pdbx_seq_one_letter_code
_entity_poly.pdbx_strand_id
1 'polypeptide(L)'
;METADVAALKTSQVAALSTTQIANLGTSQIVALTSSQVAALTTNQLINGLTTNQLTVLETRDVAALKTVQVAALTSSQIAIVFGSSQIAAIRTAQLAALTTTQVAALGTAQIAALTSAQVPAFTSNQLVNGLTTAQLAAMETADVAALKTSQVAALTTTQIANLGTSQIVALTSSQVRALTTNQLINGLTTNQLTALETRDVAALKTSQLVALTSSQIAIVLGSSQIAGIGTSQVAALTTAQVASLGTAQIVALTTAQVRALTTNQLVNGLTSTQLQAIEATDVAALKSSQIAALSTTQIANLGTSQFAALTSSQIGALTVTQITGGLTTNQLSTMDATEVSAFKTSQVAALTTSQIAIVLRTSQIAGIGTSQIAALTTSQVASLDTAQVVALTTAQVRALTTNQLVNGLTTTQLQAIEATDVAVLKTSQIAALASSQIANLGTAQVVALTTTQVGALTASQIASGLTTAQVRAMEAADIAALRTSQIVALTTAQVAALTVTQIASGLTTAQVKAMEAADVAALGTTQLAALTAAQVPVLTLSQLAAMSTAQTYALKGMFLTTTQLAALTTAQVNSASTPLILDLNEDGKLSQSISSGVQFDLLATGDKIHTGWVASGDGLLVMDRNGDGTINDGGELFGSSVTLANGEKAADGYVALSEIDSNADGVISSADDHWSDLAVWVDGNSDGISQSGELRSLESLEIVQLDLNATRTAVVDAGNIVGLISSYQTTDGTSHEMADVWFATDKNSAIQAAPPTIAAAADLRANVGNMLQAISSFNTGQAAPDPNAFGTSLLPQLAPQASIAALLQQYDPNGNPFGASQASQTVATNSLTNPPSLDAITKGMLATGS
;
A
#
# COMPACT_ATOMS: atom_id res chain seq x y z
N MET A 1 -29.29 103.60 -55.73
CA MET A 1 -30.05 102.86 -54.70
C MET A 1 -29.31 103.01 -53.39
N GLU A 2 -29.95 103.53 -52.36
CA GLU A 2 -29.44 103.50 -51.00
C GLU A 2 -29.61 102.08 -50.42
N THR A 3 -29.02 101.80 -49.25
CA THR A 3 -29.15 100.48 -48.60
C THR A 3 -30.60 100.15 -48.24
N ALA A 4 -31.39 101.16 -47.87
CA ALA A 4 -32.82 101.02 -47.61
C ALA A 4 -33.62 100.59 -48.86
N ASP A 5 -33.27 101.13 -50.04
CA ASP A 5 -33.90 100.74 -51.30
C ASP A 5 -33.65 99.27 -51.63
N VAL A 6 -32.44 98.79 -51.37
CA VAL A 6 -32.06 97.39 -51.62
C VAL A 6 -32.76 96.45 -50.64
N ALA A 7 -32.85 96.82 -49.36
CA ALA A 7 -33.58 96.05 -48.35
C ALA A 7 -35.09 95.97 -48.65
N ALA A 8 -35.68 96.98 -49.30
CA ALA A 8 -37.10 97.03 -49.65
C ALA A 8 -37.49 96.17 -50.88
N LEU A 9 -36.52 95.65 -51.66
CA LEU A 9 -36.81 94.81 -52.82
C LEU A 9 -37.50 93.50 -52.44
N LYS A 10 -38.52 93.08 -53.19
CA LYS A 10 -39.08 91.72 -53.06
C LYS A 10 -38.06 90.68 -53.54
N THR A 11 -38.13 89.47 -53.00
CA THR A 11 -37.27 88.34 -53.41
C THR A 11 -37.34 88.07 -54.91
N SER A 12 -38.52 88.23 -55.53
CA SER A 12 -38.70 88.12 -56.98
C SER A 12 -38.00 89.23 -57.77
N GLN A 13 -37.92 90.44 -57.22
CA GLN A 13 -37.20 91.56 -57.85
C GLN A 13 -35.69 91.33 -57.77
N VAL A 14 -35.18 90.85 -56.63
CA VAL A 14 -33.77 90.48 -56.47
C VAL A 14 -33.40 89.34 -57.44
N ALA A 15 -34.23 88.32 -57.57
CA ALA A 15 -34.02 87.22 -58.52
C ALA A 15 -34.04 87.65 -60.01
N ALA A 16 -34.67 88.78 -60.33
CA ALA A 16 -34.78 89.30 -61.70
C ALA A 16 -33.59 90.19 -62.11
N LEU A 17 -32.73 90.61 -61.19
CA LEU A 17 -31.55 91.43 -61.51
C LEU A 17 -30.55 90.65 -62.37
N SER A 18 -29.94 91.29 -63.36
CA SER A 18 -28.85 90.67 -64.11
C SER A 18 -27.59 90.52 -63.25
N THR A 19 -26.67 89.64 -63.64
CA THR A 19 -25.36 89.50 -62.98
C THR A 19 -24.60 90.82 -62.95
N THR A 20 -24.67 91.63 -64.02
CA THR A 20 -24.06 92.97 -64.07
C THR A 20 -24.70 93.94 -63.08
N GLN A 21 -26.02 93.90 -62.91
CA GLN A 21 -26.72 94.76 -61.95
C GLN A 21 -26.34 94.38 -60.51
N ILE A 22 -26.22 93.09 -60.21
CA ILE A 22 -25.75 92.60 -58.91
C ILE A 22 -24.28 93.02 -58.68
N ALA A 23 -23.41 92.91 -59.69
CA ALA A 23 -22.00 93.28 -59.59
C ALA A 23 -21.78 94.78 -59.31
N ASN A 24 -22.70 95.64 -59.75
CA ASN A 24 -22.66 97.08 -59.54
C ASN A 24 -23.15 97.52 -58.14
N LEU A 25 -23.66 96.60 -57.31
CA LEU A 25 -23.97 96.92 -55.91
C LEU A 25 -22.67 97.08 -55.10
N GLY A 26 -22.57 98.09 -54.24
CA GLY A 26 -21.53 98.21 -53.22
C GLY A 26 -21.68 97.18 -52.10
N THR A 27 -20.62 96.96 -51.34
CA THR A 27 -20.60 96.00 -50.22
C THR A 27 -21.66 96.30 -49.16
N SER A 28 -21.89 97.57 -48.82
CA SER A 28 -22.95 97.97 -47.88
C SER A 28 -24.36 97.63 -48.37
N GLN A 29 -24.59 97.61 -49.68
CA GLN A 29 -25.88 97.23 -50.28
C GLN A 29 -26.06 95.71 -50.26
N ILE A 30 -24.97 94.94 -50.41
CA ILE A 30 -25.01 93.49 -50.24
C ILE A 30 -25.33 93.12 -48.78
N VAL A 31 -24.70 93.79 -47.81
CA VAL A 31 -25.01 93.63 -46.37
C VAL A 31 -26.47 94.02 -46.06
N ALA A 32 -27.06 94.95 -46.81
CA ALA A 32 -28.44 95.38 -46.61
C ALA A 32 -29.50 94.38 -47.13
N LEU A 33 -29.10 93.36 -47.90
CA LEU A 33 -30.02 92.31 -48.32
C LEU A 33 -30.48 91.49 -47.11
N THR A 34 -31.78 91.23 -47.00
CA THR A 34 -32.32 90.26 -46.07
C THR A 34 -31.92 88.84 -46.50
N SER A 35 -31.84 87.91 -45.54
CA SER A 35 -31.47 86.53 -45.82
C SER A 35 -32.44 85.82 -46.78
N SER A 36 -33.71 86.24 -46.82
CA SER A 36 -34.69 85.78 -47.83
C SER A 36 -34.37 86.30 -49.23
N GLN A 37 -33.89 87.53 -49.36
CA GLN A 37 -33.42 88.08 -50.64
C GLN A 37 -32.14 87.41 -51.11
N VAL A 38 -31.18 87.14 -50.21
CA VAL A 38 -29.97 86.38 -50.55
C VAL A 38 -30.32 84.95 -51.00
N ALA A 39 -31.24 84.28 -50.30
CA ALA A 39 -31.76 82.95 -50.70
C ALA A 39 -32.57 82.96 -52.02
N ALA A 40 -32.96 84.13 -52.51
CA ALA A 40 -33.68 84.30 -53.77
C ALA A 40 -32.74 84.51 -54.97
N LEU A 41 -31.46 84.82 -54.75
CA LEU A 41 -30.47 84.89 -55.83
C LEU A 41 -30.42 83.57 -56.60
N THR A 42 -30.45 83.64 -57.92
CA THR A 42 -30.18 82.46 -58.76
C THR A 42 -28.74 82.01 -58.58
N THR A 43 -28.43 80.74 -58.88
CA THR A 43 -27.05 80.23 -58.86
C THR A 43 -26.13 81.08 -59.75
N ASN A 44 -26.62 81.50 -60.92
CA ASN A 44 -25.86 82.36 -61.83
C ASN A 44 -25.57 83.75 -61.24
N GLN A 45 -26.53 84.39 -60.57
CA GLN A 45 -26.29 85.67 -59.87
C GLN A 45 -25.30 85.52 -58.71
N LEU A 46 -25.39 84.43 -57.96
CA LEU A 46 -24.50 84.18 -56.84
C LEU A 46 -23.05 83.93 -57.30
N ILE A 47 -22.85 83.18 -58.38
CA ILE A 47 -21.52 82.77 -58.87
C ILE A 47 -20.90 83.84 -59.76
N ASN A 48 -21.66 84.40 -60.69
CA ASN A 48 -21.14 85.29 -61.74
C ASN A 48 -21.56 86.75 -61.54
N GLY A 49 -22.47 87.04 -60.60
CA GLY A 49 -22.95 88.39 -60.31
C GLY A 49 -22.29 89.06 -59.12
N LEU A 50 -21.82 88.31 -58.11
CA LEU A 50 -21.11 88.89 -56.97
C LEU A 50 -19.60 88.91 -57.20
N THR A 51 -18.99 90.07 -56.97
CA THR A 51 -17.54 90.26 -56.93
C THR A 51 -16.94 89.67 -55.64
N THR A 52 -15.63 89.43 -55.62
CA THR A 52 -14.92 88.93 -54.43
C THR A 52 -15.17 89.79 -53.18
N ASN A 53 -15.16 91.12 -53.32
CA ASN A 53 -15.39 92.03 -52.19
C ASN A 53 -16.84 91.99 -51.69
N GLN A 54 -17.80 91.66 -52.55
CA GLN A 54 -19.20 91.49 -52.17
C GLN A 54 -19.42 90.13 -51.48
N LEU A 55 -18.71 89.09 -51.93
CA LEU A 55 -18.77 87.76 -51.31
C LEU A 55 -18.20 87.74 -49.88
N THR A 56 -17.15 88.53 -49.60
CA THR A 56 -16.54 88.61 -48.26
C THR A 56 -17.40 89.30 -47.21
N VAL A 57 -18.39 90.09 -47.62
CA VAL A 57 -19.28 90.81 -46.71
C VAL A 57 -20.63 90.12 -46.48
N LEU A 58 -20.82 88.90 -47.01
CA LEU A 58 -22.02 88.11 -46.72
C LEU A 58 -22.07 87.75 -45.22
N GLU A 59 -23.18 88.10 -44.57
CA GLU A 59 -23.34 87.82 -43.15
C GLU A 59 -23.59 86.32 -42.90
N THR A 60 -23.26 85.84 -41.70
CA THR A 60 -23.48 84.44 -41.30
C THR A 60 -24.93 83.99 -41.50
N ARG A 61 -25.90 84.86 -41.22
CA ARG A 61 -27.33 84.58 -41.41
C ARG A 61 -27.71 84.36 -42.88
N ASP A 62 -27.02 85.04 -43.79
CA ASP A 62 -27.32 84.99 -45.22
C ASP A 62 -26.76 83.70 -45.81
N VAL A 63 -25.53 83.36 -45.41
CA VAL A 63 -24.91 82.07 -45.76
C VAL A 63 -25.76 80.89 -45.25
N ALA A 64 -26.28 80.98 -44.02
CA ALA A 64 -27.20 79.98 -43.47
C ALA A 64 -28.54 79.89 -44.23
N ALA A 65 -28.99 80.99 -44.85
CA ALA A 65 -30.24 81.04 -45.60
C ALA A 65 -30.12 80.53 -47.05
N LEU A 66 -28.90 80.44 -47.60
CA LEU A 66 -28.68 79.88 -48.94
C LEU A 66 -29.35 78.50 -49.09
N LYS A 67 -29.86 78.21 -50.27
CA LYS A 67 -30.38 76.89 -50.62
C LYS A 67 -29.22 75.94 -50.89
N THR A 68 -29.43 74.65 -50.69
CA THR A 68 -28.44 73.61 -50.97
C THR A 68 -27.87 73.71 -52.39
N VAL A 69 -28.71 73.96 -53.39
CA VAL A 69 -28.28 74.15 -54.79
C VAL A 69 -27.46 75.41 -55.02
N GLN A 70 -27.65 76.45 -54.22
CA GLN A 70 -26.85 77.68 -54.28
C GLN A 70 -25.45 77.42 -53.72
N VAL A 71 -25.36 76.76 -52.55
CA VAL A 71 -24.09 76.40 -51.93
C VAL A 71 -23.29 75.44 -52.81
N ALA A 72 -23.92 74.39 -53.34
CA ALA A 72 -23.27 73.40 -54.20
C ALA A 72 -22.76 73.98 -55.53
N ALA A 73 -23.29 75.12 -55.99
CA ALA A 73 -22.91 75.72 -57.25
C ALA A 73 -21.72 76.70 -57.13
N LEU A 74 -21.35 77.14 -55.91
CA LEU A 74 -20.20 78.01 -55.67
C LEU A 74 -18.89 77.33 -56.11
N THR A 75 -17.97 78.08 -56.72
CA THR A 75 -16.64 77.53 -57.06
C THR A 75 -15.80 77.29 -55.81
N SER A 76 -14.79 76.42 -55.87
CA SER A 76 -13.84 76.20 -54.76
C SER A 76 -13.21 77.49 -54.24
N SER A 77 -12.84 78.43 -55.13
CA SER A 77 -12.31 79.74 -54.74
C SER A 77 -13.35 80.58 -53.99
N GLN A 78 -14.62 80.54 -54.42
CA GLN A 78 -15.69 81.24 -53.73
C GLN A 78 -16.01 80.60 -52.37
N ILE A 79 -15.96 79.27 -52.27
CA ILE A 79 -16.10 78.58 -50.97
C ILE A 79 -15.01 79.04 -50.00
N ALA A 80 -13.75 79.09 -50.44
CA ALA A 80 -12.62 79.53 -49.61
C ALA A 80 -12.75 80.99 -49.13
N ILE A 81 -13.43 81.85 -49.91
CA ILE A 81 -13.62 83.28 -49.61
C ILE A 81 -14.86 83.52 -48.72
N VAL A 82 -15.98 82.88 -49.05
CA VAL A 82 -17.29 83.13 -48.41
C VAL A 82 -17.38 82.46 -47.03
N PHE A 83 -16.81 81.27 -46.89
CA PHE A 83 -17.01 80.45 -45.69
C PHE A 83 -15.85 80.63 -44.70
N GLY A 84 -15.93 81.67 -43.87
CA GLY A 84 -15.16 81.76 -42.62
C GLY A 84 -15.67 80.77 -41.56
N SER A 85 -14.98 80.69 -40.42
CA SER A 85 -15.34 79.76 -39.33
C SER A 85 -16.78 79.95 -38.83
N SER A 86 -17.23 81.19 -38.62
CA SER A 86 -18.62 81.48 -38.20
C SER A 86 -19.65 81.08 -39.26
N GLN A 87 -19.33 81.27 -40.55
CA GLN A 87 -20.18 80.85 -41.65
C GLN A 87 -20.29 79.32 -41.71
N ILE A 88 -19.17 78.59 -41.55
CA ILE A 88 -19.17 77.13 -41.50
C ILE A 88 -19.98 76.62 -40.32
N ALA A 89 -19.85 77.20 -39.13
CA ALA A 89 -20.67 76.81 -37.98
C ALA A 89 -22.18 76.97 -38.23
N ALA A 90 -22.58 77.86 -39.15
CA ALA A 90 -23.99 78.18 -39.42
C ALA A 90 -24.60 77.46 -40.63
N ILE A 91 -23.81 76.76 -41.47
CA ILE A 91 -24.39 76.00 -42.60
C ILE A 91 -25.18 74.78 -42.11
N ARG A 92 -26.23 74.42 -42.83
CA ARG A 92 -27.04 73.22 -42.55
C ARG A 92 -26.35 71.97 -43.07
N THR A 93 -26.62 70.84 -42.44
CA THR A 93 -26.14 69.50 -42.84
C THR A 93 -26.39 69.18 -44.31
N ALA A 94 -27.56 69.56 -44.84
CA ALA A 94 -27.91 69.37 -46.25
C ALA A 94 -27.05 70.21 -47.21
N GLN A 95 -26.61 71.41 -46.80
CA GLN A 95 -25.70 72.24 -47.61
C GLN A 95 -24.29 71.64 -47.60
N LEU A 96 -23.80 71.21 -46.43
CA LEU A 96 -22.49 70.57 -46.30
C LEU A 96 -22.41 69.26 -47.10
N ALA A 97 -23.45 68.42 -47.04
CA ALA A 97 -23.52 67.16 -47.78
C ALA A 97 -23.54 67.35 -49.32
N ALA A 98 -23.94 68.53 -49.80
CA ALA A 98 -24.01 68.84 -51.22
C ALA A 98 -22.71 69.41 -51.79
N LEU A 99 -21.71 69.72 -50.95
CA LEU A 99 -20.40 70.15 -51.43
C LEU A 99 -19.69 69.04 -52.19
N THR A 100 -19.04 69.37 -53.31
CA THR A 100 -18.15 68.46 -54.02
C THR A 100 -16.87 68.22 -53.21
N THR A 101 -16.12 67.18 -53.55
CA THR A 101 -14.80 66.91 -52.95
C THR A 101 -13.83 68.08 -53.15
N THR A 102 -13.86 68.73 -54.31
CA THR A 102 -13.01 69.90 -54.61
C THR A 102 -13.41 71.16 -53.83
N GLN A 103 -14.69 71.32 -53.49
CA GLN A 103 -15.16 72.40 -52.63
C GLN A 103 -14.77 72.15 -51.17
N VAL A 104 -14.90 70.91 -50.69
CA VAL A 104 -14.44 70.51 -49.34
C VAL A 104 -12.93 70.70 -49.19
N ALA A 105 -12.14 70.35 -50.22
CA ALA A 105 -10.69 70.53 -50.23
C ALA A 105 -10.26 72.01 -50.18
N ALA A 106 -11.15 72.93 -50.58
CA ALA A 106 -10.88 74.37 -50.56
C ALA A 106 -11.11 75.01 -49.18
N LEU A 107 -11.70 74.30 -48.23
CA LEU A 107 -11.85 74.77 -46.85
C LEU A 107 -10.48 74.83 -46.16
N GLY A 108 -10.22 75.83 -45.33
CA GLY A 108 -9.03 75.84 -44.47
C GLY A 108 -9.19 74.95 -43.23
N THR A 109 -8.11 74.76 -42.48
CA THR A 109 -8.13 74.01 -41.22
C THR A 109 -9.00 74.70 -40.16
N ALA A 110 -9.01 76.03 -40.12
CA ALA A 110 -9.87 76.80 -39.22
C ALA A 110 -11.37 76.66 -39.54
N GLN A 111 -11.72 76.42 -40.81
CA GLN A 111 -13.09 76.10 -41.21
C GLN A 111 -13.48 74.70 -40.75
N ILE A 112 -12.60 73.72 -40.94
CA ILE A 112 -12.86 72.34 -40.51
C ILE A 112 -12.98 72.25 -38.99
N ALA A 113 -12.13 72.95 -38.24
CA ALA A 113 -12.23 73.03 -36.78
C ALA A 113 -13.49 73.79 -36.29
N ALA A 114 -14.10 74.61 -37.13
CA ALA A 114 -15.33 75.34 -36.79
C ALA A 114 -16.62 74.57 -37.10
N LEU A 115 -16.50 73.34 -37.60
CA LEU A 115 -17.65 72.46 -37.73
C LEU A 115 -18.21 72.14 -36.34
N THR A 116 -19.52 71.97 -36.29
CA THR A 116 -20.19 71.40 -35.12
C THR A 116 -20.26 69.89 -35.26
N SER A 117 -20.28 69.18 -34.15
CA SER A 117 -20.40 67.72 -34.16
C SER A 117 -21.75 67.24 -34.74
N ALA A 118 -22.75 68.11 -34.87
CA ALA A 118 -23.99 67.83 -35.60
C ALA A 118 -23.83 67.88 -37.14
N GLN A 119 -22.84 68.64 -37.64
CA GLN A 119 -22.55 68.78 -39.06
C GLN A 119 -21.66 67.65 -39.60
N VAL A 120 -20.71 67.16 -38.81
CA VAL A 120 -19.73 66.15 -39.23
C VAL A 120 -20.35 64.86 -39.80
N PRO A 121 -21.44 64.29 -39.24
CA PRO A 121 -22.10 63.12 -39.80
C PRO A 121 -22.76 63.35 -41.18
N ALA A 122 -22.87 64.61 -41.63
CA ALA A 122 -23.44 64.97 -42.92
C ALA A 122 -22.44 64.85 -44.08
N PHE A 123 -21.13 64.81 -43.81
CA PHE A 123 -20.16 64.46 -44.85
C PHE A 123 -20.47 63.08 -45.42
N THR A 124 -20.42 62.95 -46.74
CA THR A 124 -20.39 61.64 -47.38
C THR A 124 -19.01 61.00 -47.18
N SER A 125 -18.95 59.67 -47.21
CA SER A 125 -17.65 58.95 -47.17
C SER A 125 -16.72 59.41 -48.31
N ASN A 126 -17.27 59.77 -49.48
CA ASN A 126 -16.47 60.29 -50.60
C ASN A 126 -15.86 61.68 -50.29
N GLN A 127 -16.58 62.56 -49.60
CA GLN A 127 -16.04 63.87 -49.18
C GLN A 127 -14.94 63.73 -48.14
N LEU A 128 -15.07 62.81 -47.19
CA LEU A 128 -13.99 62.55 -46.21
C LEU A 128 -12.74 61.98 -46.88
N VAL A 129 -12.91 61.00 -47.77
CA VAL A 129 -11.79 60.30 -48.40
C VAL A 129 -11.10 61.15 -49.47
N ASN A 130 -11.88 61.77 -50.36
CA ASN A 130 -11.34 62.45 -51.54
C ASN A 130 -11.44 63.97 -51.47
N GLY A 131 -12.07 64.53 -50.43
CA GLY A 131 -12.27 65.97 -50.25
C GLY A 131 -11.48 66.57 -49.09
N LEU A 132 -11.18 65.82 -48.02
CA LEU A 132 -10.33 66.33 -46.94
C LEU A 132 -8.86 66.01 -47.18
N THR A 133 -8.04 67.04 -47.07
CA THR A 133 -6.59 66.93 -46.95
C THR A 133 -6.18 66.38 -45.58
N THR A 134 -4.94 65.90 -45.47
CA THR A 134 -4.36 65.47 -44.20
C THR A 134 -4.32 66.61 -43.18
N ALA A 135 -3.95 67.83 -43.57
CA ALA A 135 -3.97 68.98 -42.65
C ALA A 135 -5.37 69.27 -42.09
N GLN A 136 -6.41 69.13 -42.91
CA GLN A 136 -7.80 69.30 -42.48
C GLN A 136 -8.26 68.18 -41.53
N LEU A 137 -7.93 66.92 -41.82
CA LEU A 137 -8.22 65.80 -40.93
C LEU A 137 -7.52 65.95 -39.56
N ALA A 138 -6.27 66.39 -39.55
CA ALA A 138 -5.55 66.67 -38.30
C ALA A 138 -6.14 67.86 -37.51
N ALA A 139 -6.82 68.79 -38.18
CA ALA A 139 -7.47 69.94 -37.56
C ALA A 139 -8.88 69.65 -37.00
N MET A 140 -9.47 68.47 -37.27
CA MET A 140 -10.76 68.09 -36.70
C MET A 140 -10.70 67.99 -35.18
N GLU A 141 -11.68 68.56 -34.48
CA GLU A 141 -11.75 68.44 -33.03
C GLU A 141 -12.13 67.02 -32.59
N THR A 142 -11.81 66.65 -31.35
CA THR A 142 -12.10 65.30 -30.83
C THR A 142 -13.60 65.01 -30.77
N ALA A 143 -14.43 66.00 -30.45
CA ALA A 143 -15.89 65.88 -30.47
C ALA A 143 -16.43 65.57 -31.88
N ASP A 144 -15.80 66.13 -32.90
CA ASP A 144 -16.16 65.90 -34.30
C ASP A 144 -15.75 64.51 -34.77
N VAL A 145 -14.56 64.05 -34.38
CA VAL A 145 -14.13 62.67 -34.65
C VAL A 145 -15.06 61.67 -33.98
N ALA A 146 -15.49 61.93 -32.73
CA ALA A 146 -16.47 61.09 -32.03
C ALA A 146 -17.85 61.07 -32.71
N ALA A 147 -18.21 62.13 -33.45
CA ALA A 147 -19.47 62.22 -34.18
C ALA A 147 -19.48 61.48 -35.53
N LEU A 148 -18.33 61.07 -36.07
CA LEU A 148 -18.28 60.33 -37.33
C LEU A 148 -19.09 59.03 -37.25
N LYS A 149 -19.86 58.72 -38.29
CA LYS A 149 -20.52 57.43 -38.45
C LYS A 149 -19.48 56.33 -38.62
N THR A 150 -19.83 55.10 -38.21
CA THR A 150 -18.99 53.92 -38.43
C THR A 150 -18.66 53.69 -39.90
N SER A 151 -19.58 53.99 -40.82
CA SER A 151 -19.36 53.90 -42.27
C SER A 151 -18.42 54.98 -42.82
N GLN A 152 -18.33 56.12 -42.14
CA GLN A 152 -17.37 57.18 -42.48
C GLN A 152 -15.97 56.78 -42.02
N VAL A 153 -15.83 56.27 -40.79
CA VAL A 153 -14.56 55.77 -40.25
C VAL A 153 -14.03 54.59 -41.07
N ALA A 154 -14.87 53.62 -41.43
CA ALA A 154 -14.49 52.47 -42.25
C ALA A 154 -14.07 52.86 -43.68
N ALA A 155 -14.47 54.03 -44.18
CA ALA A 155 -14.10 54.51 -45.51
C ALA A 155 -12.74 55.21 -45.56
N LEU A 156 -12.24 55.75 -44.44
CA LEU A 156 -10.96 56.44 -44.39
C LEU A 156 -9.81 55.56 -44.89
N THR A 157 -8.89 56.13 -45.64
CA THR A 157 -7.69 55.40 -46.09
C THR A 157 -6.71 55.20 -44.93
N THR A 158 -5.76 54.27 -45.08
CA THR A 158 -4.71 54.05 -44.08
C THR A 158 -3.86 55.29 -43.86
N THR A 159 -3.56 56.06 -44.92
CA THR A 159 -2.83 57.34 -44.82
C THR A 159 -3.61 58.38 -44.02
N GLN A 160 -4.93 58.44 -44.19
CA GLN A 160 -5.77 59.38 -43.44
C GLN A 160 -5.87 59.00 -41.96
N ILE A 161 -6.02 57.71 -41.66
CA ILE A 161 -5.98 57.20 -40.28
C ILE A 161 -4.62 57.49 -39.62
N ALA A 162 -3.51 57.27 -40.33
CA ALA A 162 -2.16 57.51 -39.82
C ALA A 162 -1.90 58.98 -39.47
N ASN A 163 -2.63 59.89 -40.13
CA ASN A 163 -2.50 61.33 -39.93
C ASN A 163 -3.37 61.87 -38.78
N LEU A 164 -4.24 61.06 -38.18
CA LEU A 164 -4.97 61.46 -36.98
C LEU A 164 -4.02 61.58 -35.77
N GLY A 165 -4.23 62.56 -34.91
CA GLY A 165 -3.54 62.66 -33.62
C GLY A 165 -3.97 61.56 -32.65
N THR A 166 -3.16 61.28 -31.62
CA THR A 166 -3.51 60.30 -30.58
C THR A 166 -4.79 60.68 -29.84
N SER A 167 -5.02 61.97 -29.55
CA SER A 167 -6.27 62.45 -28.94
C SER A 167 -7.50 62.20 -29.82
N GLN A 168 -7.34 62.24 -31.15
CA GLN A 168 -8.43 61.92 -32.09
C GLN A 168 -8.71 60.41 -32.13
N ILE A 169 -7.67 59.58 -32.04
CA ILE A 169 -7.84 58.12 -31.91
C ILE A 169 -8.54 57.76 -30.61
N VAL A 170 -8.15 58.37 -29.48
CA VAL A 170 -8.83 58.22 -28.18
C VAL A 170 -10.28 58.68 -28.22
N ALA A 171 -10.61 59.68 -29.05
CA ALA A 171 -11.97 60.19 -29.19
C ALA A 171 -12.91 59.26 -29.99
N LEU A 172 -12.37 58.26 -30.70
CA LEU A 172 -13.20 57.26 -31.37
C LEU A 172 -14.00 56.47 -30.34
N THR A 173 -15.30 56.34 -30.57
CA THR A 173 -16.13 55.42 -29.82
C THR A 173 -15.75 53.98 -30.14
N SER A 174 -16.01 53.06 -29.20
CA SER A 174 -15.71 51.63 -29.40
C SER A 174 -16.45 51.01 -30.58
N SER A 175 -17.60 51.58 -30.99
CA SER A 175 -18.29 51.17 -32.23
C SER A 175 -17.58 51.64 -33.49
N GLN A 176 -16.93 52.81 -33.47
CA GLN A 176 -16.09 53.29 -34.57
C GLN A 176 -14.78 52.50 -34.64
N VAL A 177 -14.14 52.18 -33.51
CA VAL A 177 -12.95 51.31 -33.48
C VAL A 177 -13.29 49.91 -34.03
N ARG A 178 -14.43 49.35 -33.63
CA ARG A 178 -14.95 48.07 -34.18
C ARG A 178 -15.31 48.14 -35.67
N ALA A 179 -15.50 49.34 -36.22
CA ALA A 179 -15.77 49.56 -37.64
C ALA A 179 -14.50 49.67 -38.50
N LEU A 180 -13.33 49.92 -37.89
CA LEU A 180 -12.06 49.90 -38.60
C LEU A 180 -11.86 48.56 -39.32
N THR A 181 -11.47 48.62 -40.58
CA THR A 181 -11.07 47.44 -41.33
C THR A 181 -9.75 46.88 -40.76
N THR A 182 -9.48 45.60 -41.00
CA THR A 182 -8.19 44.99 -40.65
C THR A 182 -7.02 45.74 -41.28
N ASN A 183 -7.16 46.19 -42.53
CA ASN A 183 -6.13 46.97 -43.22
C ASN A 183 -5.86 48.33 -42.53
N GLN A 184 -6.91 49.03 -42.07
CA GLN A 184 -6.73 50.28 -41.32
C GLN A 184 -6.06 50.06 -39.97
N LEU A 185 -6.42 48.99 -39.26
CA LEU A 185 -5.84 48.67 -37.96
C LEU A 185 -4.36 48.29 -38.06
N ILE A 186 -3.98 47.49 -39.07
CA ILE A 186 -2.61 46.98 -39.25
C ILE A 186 -1.70 47.99 -39.92
N ASN A 187 -2.17 48.63 -41.01
CA ASN A 187 -1.34 49.46 -41.88
C ASN A 187 -1.67 50.96 -41.77
N GLY A 188 -2.75 51.32 -41.07
CA GLY A 188 -3.19 52.71 -40.92
C GLY A 188 -2.85 53.34 -39.57
N LEU A 189 -2.74 52.56 -38.49
CA LEU A 189 -2.37 53.12 -37.18
C LEU A 189 -0.86 53.09 -36.96
N THR A 190 -0.32 54.21 -36.52
CA THR A 190 1.05 54.33 -36.03
C THR A 190 1.20 53.69 -34.65
N THR A 191 2.44 53.40 -34.24
CA THR A 191 2.73 52.87 -32.89
C THR A 191 2.18 53.74 -31.78
N ASN A 192 2.30 55.07 -31.88
CA ASN A 192 1.76 55.99 -30.86
C ASN A 192 0.23 55.94 -30.78
N GLN A 193 -0.45 55.76 -31.90
CA GLN A 193 -1.90 55.63 -31.94
C GLN A 193 -2.36 54.27 -31.41
N LEU A 194 -1.64 53.18 -31.70
CA LEU A 194 -1.91 51.85 -31.13
C LEU A 194 -1.76 51.86 -29.61
N THR A 195 -0.70 52.48 -29.08
CA THR A 195 -0.50 52.66 -27.63
C THR A 195 -1.59 53.53 -26.98
N ALA A 196 -2.17 54.46 -27.73
CA ALA A 196 -3.22 55.34 -27.23
C ALA A 196 -4.60 54.68 -27.17
N LEU A 197 -4.80 53.47 -27.70
CA LEU A 197 -6.08 52.77 -27.65
C LEU A 197 -6.48 52.47 -26.20
N GLU A 198 -7.69 52.90 -25.81
CA GLU A 198 -8.23 52.64 -24.48
C GLU A 198 -8.61 51.17 -24.31
N THR A 199 -8.63 50.68 -23.07
CA THR A 199 -9.03 49.30 -22.75
C THR A 199 -10.41 48.94 -23.31
N ARG A 200 -11.38 49.88 -23.26
CA ARG A 200 -12.73 49.65 -23.79
C ARG A 200 -12.74 49.40 -25.30
N ASP A 201 -11.83 50.04 -26.03
CA ASP A 201 -11.78 49.98 -27.48
C ASP A 201 -11.09 48.72 -27.95
N VAL A 202 -10.00 48.34 -27.27
CA VAL A 202 -9.32 47.06 -27.48
C VAL A 202 -10.27 45.89 -27.17
N ALA A 203 -11.04 45.98 -26.08
CA ALA A 203 -12.05 44.98 -25.74
C ALA A 203 -13.16 44.86 -26.80
N ALA A 204 -13.53 45.97 -27.47
CA ALA A 204 -14.56 46.01 -28.49
C ALA A 204 -14.12 45.52 -29.88
N LEU A 205 -12.82 45.27 -30.10
CA LEU A 205 -12.30 44.72 -31.35
C LEU A 205 -12.94 43.36 -31.66
N LYS A 206 -13.27 43.11 -32.93
CA LYS A 206 -13.63 41.76 -33.37
C LYS A 206 -12.42 40.83 -33.24
N THR A 207 -12.68 39.54 -33.08
CA THR A 207 -11.62 38.52 -33.11
C THR A 207 -10.78 38.63 -34.37
N SER A 208 -11.41 38.84 -35.54
CA SER A 208 -10.72 39.02 -36.82
C SER A 208 -9.87 40.28 -36.90
N GLN A 209 -10.22 41.35 -36.19
CA GLN A 209 -9.41 42.57 -36.12
C GLN A 209 -8.18 42.34 -35.24
N LEU A 210 -8.37 41.74 -34.07
CA LEU A 210 -7.30 41.48 -33.12
C LEU A 210 -6.25 40.53 -33.70
N VAL A 211 -6.67 39.39 -34.28
CA VAL A 211 -5.72 38.38 -34.79
C VAL A 211 -5.00 38.80 -36.06
N ALA A 212 -5.50 39.82 -36.76
CA ALA A 212 -4.86 40.34 -37.95
C ALA A 212 -3.67 41.27 -37.63
N LEU A 213 -3.57 41.77 -36.39
CA LEU A 213 -2.39 42.51 -35.91
C LEU A 213 -1.14 41.61 -35.92
N THR A 214 0.01 42.17 -36.25
CA THR A 214 1.29 41.45 -36.13
C THR A 214 1.65 41.17 -34.67
N SER A 215 2.53 40.21 -34.40
CA SER A 215 3.03 39.92 -33.04
C SER A 215 3.62 41.15 -32.35
N SER A 216 4.33 42.01 -33.07
CA SER A 216 4.88 43.26 -32.54
C SER A 216 3.77 44.26 -32.18
N GLN A 217 2.73 44.36 -32.99
CA GLN A 217 1.57 45.23 -32.68
C GLN A 217 0.76 44.69 -31.50
N ILE A 218 0.59 43.36 -31.39
CA ILE A 218 -0.05 42.74 -30.22
C ILE A 218 0.72 43.05 -28.94
N ALA A 219 2.05 42.96 -28.96
CA ALA A 219 2.89 43.28 -27.81
C ALA A 219 2.77 44.76 -27.37
N ILE A 220 2.45 45.67 -28.30
CA ILE A 220 2.22 47.09 -28.03
C ILE A 220 0.80 47.34 -27.51
N VAL A 221 -0.22 46.80 -28.21
CA VAL A 221 -1.64 47.08 -27.94
C VAL A 221 -2.12 46.39 -26.65
N LEU A 222 -1.63 45.18 -26.37
CA LEU A 222 -2.08 44.39 -25.23
C LEU A 222 -1.18 44.60 -24.01
N GLY A 223 -1.35 45.73 -23.34
CA GLY A 223 -0.90 45.92 -21.95
C GLY A 223 -1.70 45.06 -20.95
N SER A 224 -1.29 45.02 -19.69
CA SER A 224 -1.95 44.20 -18.65
C SER A 224 -3.45 44.51 -18.51
N SER A 225 -3.84 45.78 -18.48
CA SER A 225 -5.26 46.17 -18.40
C SER A 225 -6.05 45.77 -19.66
N GLN A 226 -5.43 45.87 -20.84
CA GLN A 226 -6.03 45.45 -22.10
C GLN A 226 -6.22 43.93 -22.16
N ILE A 227 -5.23 43.16 -21.70
CA ILE A 227 -5.35 41.70 -21.59
C ILE A 227 -6.51 41.33 -20.68
N ALA A 228 -6.62 41.92 -19.48
CA ALA A 228 -7.72 41.64 -18.57
C ALA A 228 -9.10 42.02 -19.16
N GLY A 229 -9.14 43.00 -20.08
CA GLY A 229 -10.36 43.53 -20.70
C GLY A 229 -10.87 42.76 -21.92
N ILE A 230 -10.04 41.98 -22.63
CA ILE A 230 -10.49 41.20 -23.80
C ILE A 230 -11.25 39.93 -23.38
N GLY A 231 -12.22 39.49 -24.17
CA GLY A 231 -13.00 38.28 -23.92
C GLY A 231 -12.23 36.98 -24.18
N THR A 232 -12.74 35.88 -23.65
CA THR A 232 -12.18 34.53 -23.82
C THR A 232 -12.12 34.08 -25.29
N SER A 233 -13.09 34.49 -26.12
CA SER A 233 -13.08 34.21 -27.56
C SER A 233 -11.98 34.96 -28.31
N GLN A 234 -11.58 36.15 -27.86
CA GLN A 234 -10.46 36.89 -28.42
C GLN A 234 -9.13 36.23 -28.02
N VAL A 235 -8.98 35.85 -26.75
CA VAL A 235 -7.79 35.11 -26.27
C VAL A 235 -7.62 33.79 -27.01
N ALA A 236 -8.68 32.98 -27.15
CA ALA A 236 -8.63 31.71 -27.86
C ALA A 236 -8.35 31.85 -29.37
N ALA A 237 -8.59 33.04 -29.95
CA ALA A 237 -8.34 33.31 -31.35
C ALA A 237 -6.88 33.74 -31.63
N LEU A 238 -6.13 34.23 -30.63
CA LEU A 238 -4.73 34.62 -30.80
C LEU A 238 -3.90 33.47 -31.38
N THR A 239 -3.06 33.78 -32.36
CA THR A 239 -2.12 32.81 -32.91
C THR A 239 -1.03 32.47 -31.90
N THR A 240 -0.36 31.34 -32.08
CA THR A 240 0.78 30.95 -31.22
C THR A 240 1.90 31.99 -31.23
N ALA A 241 2.18 32.61 -32.38
CA ALA A 241 3.17 33.68 -32.51
C ALA A 241 2.77 34.98 -31.79
N GLN A 242 1.48 35.26 -31.66
CA GLN A 242 0.98 36.41 -30.89
C GLN A 242 0.99 36.12 -29.39
N VAL A 243 0.69 34.90 -28.98
CA VAL A 243 0.83 34.48 -27.57
C VAL A 243 2.31 34.53 -27.16
N ALA A 244 3.22 34.07 -28.01
CA ALA A 244 4.66 34.09 -27.76
C ALA A 244 5.24 35.51 -27.63
N SER A 245 4.59 36.53 -28.21
CA SER A 245 5.05 37.92 -28.12
C SER A 245 4.56 38.66 -26.88
N LEU A 246 3.70 38.07 -26.05
CA LEU A 246 3.28 38.65 -24.78
C LEU A 246 4.42 38.61 -23.76
N GLY A 247 4.54 39.65 -22.92
CA GLY A 247 5.43 39.59 -21.76
C GLY A 247 4.81 38.80 -20.59
N THR A 248 5.62 38.52 -19.56
CA THR A 248 5.12 37.83 -18.36
C THR A 248 4.07 38.64 -17.60
N ALA A 249 4.17 39.97 -17.58
CA ALA A 249 3.17 40.85 -16.97
C ALA A 249 1.80 40.77 -17.69
N GLN A 250 1.79 40.50 -19.00
CA GLN A 250 0.58 40.23 -19.76
C GLN A 250 0.01 38.84 -19.44
N ILE A 251 0.86 37.83 -19.29
CA ILE A 251 0.42 36.48 -18.92
C ILE A 251 -0.21 36.47 -17.53
N VAL A 252 0.42 37.13 -16.55
CA VAL A 252 -0.13 37.29 -15.18
C VAL A 252 -1.43 38.09 -15.18
N ALA A 253 -1.62 39.01 -16.14
CA ALA A 253 -2.85 39.80 -16.25
C ALA A 253 -4.02 39.04 -16.88
N LEU A 254 -3.81 37.83 -17.40
CA LEU A 254 -4.91 36.99 -17.86
C LEU A 254 -5.79 36.62 -16.66
N THR A 255 -7.09 36.79 -16.82
CA THR A 255 -8.06 36.23 -15.86
C THR A 255 -8.06 34.71 -15.96
N THR A 256 -8.43 34.05 -14.86
CA THR A 256 -8.58 32.59 -14.79
C THR A 256 -9.49 32.02 -15.90
N ALA A 257 -10.54 32.75 -16.29
CA ALA A 257 -11.42 32.36 -17.39
C ALA A 257 -10.71 32.40 -18.76
N GLN A 258 -9.81 33.36 -18.96
CA GLN A 258 -9.00 33.49 -20.18
C GLN A 258 -7.89 32.44 -20.24
N VAL A 259 -7.21 32.13 -19.13
CA VAL A 259 -6.23 31.03 -19.09
C VAL A 259 -6.91 29.70 -19.42
N ARG A 260 -8.10 29.43 -18.86
CA ARG A 260 -8.91 28.25 -19.21
C ARG A 260 -9.41 28.25 -20.66
N ALA A 261 -9.44 29.40 -21.32
CA ALA A 261 -9.84 29.54 -22.73
C ALA A 261 -8.68 29.35 -23.71
N LEU A 262 -7.42 29.39 -23.26
CA LEU A 262 -6.26 29.08 -24.09
C LEU A 262 -6.43 27.69 -24.71
N THR A 263 -6.23 27.59 -26.02
CA THR A 263 -6.24 26.31 -26.71
C THR A 263 -5.02 25.49 -26.32
N THR A 264 -5.10 24.17 -26.48
CA THR A 264 -3.94 23.27 -26.30
C THR A 264 -2.78 23.69 -27.19
N ASN A 265 -3.05 24.13 -28.43
CA ASN A 265 -2.02 24.61 -29.35
C ASN A 265 -1.33 25.89 -28.85
N GLN A 266 -2.06 26.82 -28.24
CA GLN A 266 -1.48 28.04 -27.65
C GLN A 266 -0.63 27.73 -26.40
N LEU A 267 -1.08 26.83 -25.53
CA LEU A 267 -0.29 26.39 -24.38
C LEU A 267 1.01 25.70 -24.80
N VAL A 268 0.92 24.78 -25.77
CA VAL A 268 2.04 23.93 -26.16
C VAL A 268 3.03 24.66 -27.08
N ASN A 269 2.53 25.39 -28.08
CA ASN A 269 3.35 25.98 -29.14
C ASN A 269 3.40 27.52 -29.09
N GLY A 270 2.62 28.16 -28.21
CA GLY A 270 2.57 29.62 -28.09
C GLY A 270 3.26 30.17 -26.84
N LEU A 271 3.26 29.44 -25.72
CA LEU A 271 3.93 29.90 -24.50
C LEU A 271 5.40 29.49 -24.48
N THR A 272 6.26 30.46 -24.19
CA THR A 272 7.66 30.24 -23.80
C THR A 272 7.76 29.65 -22.38
N SER A 273 8.92 29.11 -22.03
CA SER A 273 9.19 28.59 -20.68
C SER A 273 9.03 29.66 -19.59
N THR A 274 9.48 30.88 -19.85
CA THR A 274 9.35 32.01 -18.92
C THR A 274 7.88 32.44 -18.74
N GLN A 275 7.09 32.45 -19.83
CA GLN A 275 5.67 32.73 -19.75
C GLN A 275 4.91 31.62 -19.01
N LEU A 276 5.23 30.35 -19.25
CA LEU A 276 4.62 29.23 -18.55
C LEU A 276 4.91 29.28 -17.04
N GLN A 277 6.13 29.65 -16.64
CA GLN A 277 6.46 29.88 -15.22
C GLN A 277 5.75 31.09 -14.62
N ALA A 278 5.35 32.07 -15.44
CA ALA A 278 4.63 33.26 -14.97
C ALA A 278 3.13 33.02 -14.75
N ILE A 279 2.56 31.90 -15.20
CA ILE A 279 1.15 31.58 -14.92
C ILE A 279 0.97 31.35 -13.41
N GLU A 280 -0.01 32.01 -12.80
CA GLU A 280 -0.24 31.87 -11.37
C GLU A 280 -0.79 30.47 -11.02
N ALA A 281 -0.50 30.00 -9.80
CA ALA A 281 -0.93 28.68 -9.32
C ALA A 281 -2.45 28.48 -9.43
N THR A 282 -3.24 29.51 -9.11
CA THR A 282 -4.70 29.52 -9.24
C THR A 282 -5.17 29.30 -10.68
N ASP A 283 -4.45 29.85 -11.66
CA ASP A 283 -4.78 29.70 -13.06
C ASP A 283 -4.38 28.32 -13.60
N VAL A 284 -3.27 27.76 -13.10
CA VAL A 284 -2.90 26.36 -13.38
C VAL A 284 -3.97 25.40 -12.86
N ALA A 285 -4.48 25.62 -11.65
CA ALA A 285 -5.58 24.83 -11.08
C ALA A 285 -6.87 24.92 -11.93
N ALA A 286 -7.08 26.02 -12.65
CA ALA A 286 -8.26 26.22 -13.50
C ALA A 286 -8.13 25.63 -14.91
N LEU A 287 -6.93 25.19 -15.32
CA LEU A 287 -6.72 24.51 -16.60
C LEU A 287 -7.53 23.21 -16.66
N LYS A 288 -8.08 22.89 -17.83
CA LYS A 288 -8.75 21.62 -18.07
C LYS A 288 -7.73 20.48 -18.05
N SER A 289 -8.17 19.29 -17.64
CA SER A 289 -7.36 18.06 -17.75
C SER A 289 -6.80 17.83 -19.15
N SER A 290 -7.53 18.18 -20.22
CA SER A 290 -7.05 18.08 -21.61
C SER A 290 -5.95 19.10 -21.96
N GLN A 291 -5.92 20.25 -21.29
CA GLN A 291 -4.86 21.24 -21.45
C GLN A 291 -3.56 20.75 -20.77
N ILE A 292 -3.67 20.18 -19.56
CA ILE A 292 -2.53 19.59 -18.85
C ILE A 292 -1.98 18.37 -19.61
N ALA A 293 -2.85 17.46 -20.07
CA ALA A 293 -2.45 16.28 -20.83
C ALA A 293 -1.78 16.62 -22.18
N ALA A 294 -2.02 17.81 -22.73
CA ALA A 294 -1.40 18.26 -23.98
C ALA A 294 0.02 18.81 -23.80
N LEU A 295 0.43 19.22 -22.59
CA LEU A 295 1.75 19.79 -22.34
C LEU A 295 2.88 18.79 -22.68
N SER A 296 3.97 19.27 -23.26
CA SER A 296 5.16 18.44 -23.46
C SER A 296 5.84 18.09 -22.14
N THR A 297 6.73 17.08 -22.15
CA THR A 297 7.56 16.73 -21.00
C THR A 297 8.40 17.92 -20.51
N THR A 298 8.98 18.69 -21.42
CA THR A 298 9.75 19.91 -21.09
C THR A 298 8.88 20.97 -20.42
N GLN A 299 7.63 21.13 -20.85
CA GLN A 299 6.71 22.09 -20.24
C GLN A 299 6.25 21.64 -18.87
N ILE A 300 5.96 20.34 -18.68
CA ILE A 300 5.68 19.78 -17.36
C ILE A 300 6.88 19.98 -16.42
N ALA A 301 8.10 19.70 -16.87
CA ALA A 301 9.32 19.92 -16.08
C ALA A 301 9.56 21.40 -15.72
N ASN A 302 9.07 22.31 -16.57
CA ASN A 302 9.19 23.76 -16.40
C ASN A 302 8.13 24.35 -15.45
N LEU A 303 7.10 23.60 -15.05
CA LEU A 303 6.18 24.05 -14.01
C LEU A 303 6.93 24.14 -12.67
N GLY A 304 6.86 25.29 -12.02
CA GLY A 304 7.37 25.46 -10.66
C GLY A 304 6.64 24.56 -9.66
N THR A 305 7.22 24.36 -8.48
CA THR A 305 6.62 23.50 -7.43
C THR A 305 5.27 24.03 -6.95
N SER A 306 5.09 25.35 -6.86
CA SER A 306 3.80 25.96 -6.49
C SER A 306 2.72 25.76 -7.55
N GLN A 307 3.09 25.81 -8.84
CA GLN A 307 2.18 25.57 -9.95
C GLN A 307 1.80 24.09 -10.01
N PHE A 308 2.76 23.19 -9.80
CA PHE A 308 2.51 21.75 -9.80
C PHE A 308 1.63 21.31 -8.62
N ALA A 309 1.89 21.81 -7.41
CA ALA A 309 1.08 21.55 -6.22
C ALA A 309 -0.34 22.17 -6.28
N ALA A 310 -0.61 23.02 -7.28
CA ALA A 310 -1.95 23.55 -7.51
C ALA A 310 -2.78 22.67 -8.47
N LEU A 311 -2.18 21.62 -9.05
CA LEU A 311 -2.90 20.70 -9.91
C LEU A 311 -3.94 19.90 -9.11
N THR A 312 -5.17 19.89 -9.59
CA THR A 312 -6.22 19.06 -9.01
C THR A 312 -5.97 17.57 -9.28
N SER A 313 -6.60 16.69 -8.49
CA SER A 313 -6.55 15.23 -8.72
C SER A 313 -6.97 14.83 -10.14
N SER A 314 -7.92 15.55 -10.73
CA SER A 314 -8.37 15.30 -12.11
C SER A 314 -7.32 15.70 -13.16
N GLN A 315 -6.47 16.68 -12.87
CA GLN A 315 -5.34 17.07 -13.73
C GLN A 315 -4.16 16.12 -13.55
N ILE A 316 -3.82 15.72 -12.33
CA ILE A 316 -2.80 14.69 -12.05
C ILE A 316 -3.15 13.36 -12.72
N GLY A 317 -4.39 12.88 -12.56
CA GLY A 317 -4.88 11.67 -13.22
C GLY A 317 -5.00 11.77 -14.75
N ALA A 318 -4.86 12.96 -15.32
CA ALA A 318 -4.83 13.20 -16.76
C ALA A 318 -3.41 13.26 -17.34
N LEU A 319 -2.37 13.33 -16.50
CA LEU A 319 -0.98 13.24 -16.96
C LEU A 319 -0.76 11.94 -17.75
N THR A 320 -0.13 12.05 -18.90
CA THR A 320 0.22 10.89 -19.70
C THR A 320 1.42 10.16 -19.10
N VAL A 321 1.55 8.87 -19.41
CA VAL A 321 2.72 8.06 -19.00
C VAL A 321 4.03 8.72 -19.44
N THR A 322 4.09 9.31 -20.64
CA THR A 322 5.26 10.03 -21.14
C THR A 322 5.59 11.28 -20.31
N GLN A 323 4.58 12.04 -19.88
CA GLN A 323 4.78 13.19 -18.99
C GLN A 323 5.31 12.76 -17.62
N ILE A 324 4.88 11.62 -17.10
CA ILE A 324 5.35 11.08 -15.81
C ILE A 324 6.81 10.62 -15.88
N THR A 325 7.16 9.84 -16.89
CA THR A 325 8.51 9.27 -17.02
C THR A 325 9.55 10.30 -17.42
N GLY A 326 9.20 11.25 -18.28
CA GLY A 326 10.16 12.20 -18.87
C GLY A 326 9.99 13.66 -18.46
N GLY A 327 8.89 14.02 -17.79
CA GLY A 327 8.58 15.42 -17.45
C GLY A 327 8.55 15.73 -15.95
N LEU A 328 8.18 14.77 -15.09
CA LEU A 328 8.10 15.04 -13.66
C LEU A 328 9.47 15.05 -12.98
N THR A 329 9.77 16.15 -12.29
CA THR A 329 10.97 16.30 -11.47
C THR A 329 10.74 15.80 -10.05
N THR A 330 11.81 15.44 -9.34
CA THR A 330 11.74 15.04 -7.92
C THR A 330 11.25 16.17 -7.01
N ASN A 331 11.52 17.43 -7.36
CA ASN A 331 11.02 18.59 -6.61
C ASN A 331 9.51 18.78 -6.73
N GLN A 332 8.92 18.46 -7.89
CA GLN A 332 7.47 18.49 -8.06
C GLN A 332 6.78 17.35 -7.32
N LEU A 333 7.36 16.14 -7.38
CA LEU A 333 6.84 15.00 -6.64
C LEU A 333 6.97 15.18 -5.13
N SER A 334 7.98 15.93 -4.68
CA SER A 334 8.21 16.10 -3.25
C SER A 334 7.16 16.98 -2.56
N THR A 335 6.43 17.80 -3.31
CA THR A 335 5.34 18.63 -2.76
C THR A 335 3.99 17.91 -2.71
N MET A 336 3.88 16.69 -3.25
CA MET A 336 2.59 16.00 -3.36
C MET A 336 2.06 15.48 -2.02
N ASP A 337 0.77 15.68 -1.79
CA ASP A 337 0.03 15.10 -0.66
C ASP A 337 -0.59 13.73 -0.99
N ALA A 338 -1.21 13.09 0.00
CA ALA A 338 -1.82 11.76 -0.17
C ALA A 338 -2.99 11.75 -1.17
N THR A 339 -3.75 12.84 -1.26
CA THR A 339 -4.88 12.99 -2.19
C THR A 339 -4.39 13.04 -3.63
N GLU A 340 -3.34 13.82 -3.89
CA GLU A 340 -2.72 13.94 -5.21
C GLU A 340 -2.05 12.63 -5.63
N VAL A 341 -1.36 11.95 -4.71
CA VAL A 341 -0.75 10.63 -5.00
C VAL A 341 -1.81 9.58 -5.30
N SER A 342 -2.95 9.59 -4.58
CA SER A 342 -4.07 8.68 -4.85
C SER A 342 -4.72 8.89 -6.23
N ALA A 343 -4.53 10.08 -6.82
CA ALA A 343 -5.08 10.44 -8.13
C ALA A 343 -4.35 9.77 -9.29
N PHE A 344 -3.16 9.19 -9.07
CA PHE A 344 -2.49 8.41 -10.09
C PHE A 344 -3.26 7.11 -10.40
N LYS A 345 -3.46 6.87 -11.69
CA LYS A 345 -3.94 5.61 -12.26
C LYS A 345 -2.86 4.54 -12.16
N THR A 346 -3.26 3.28 -12.24
CA THR A 346 -2.33 2.13 -12.19
C THR A 346 -1.24 2.18 -13.27
N SER A 347 -1.58 2.58 -14.50
CA SER A 347 -0.58 2.75 -15.58
C SER A 347 0.41 3.88 -15.33
N GLN A 348 -0.02 4.92 -14.63
CA GLN A 348 0.82 6.05 -14.24
C GLN A 348 1.77 5.65 -13.10
N VAL A 349 1.28 4.89 -12.10
CA VAL A 349 2.10 4.34 -11.01
C VAL A 349 3.16 3.39 -11.55
N ALA A 350 2.79 2.47 -12.46
CA ALA A 350 3.73 1.55 -13.10
C ALA A 350 4.81 2.28 -13.93
N ALA A 351 4.55 3.51 -14.36
CA ALA A 351 5.47 4.31 -15.15
C ALA A 351 6.48 5.12 -14.31
N LEU A 352 6.24 5.32 -13.01
CA LEU A 352 7.17 6.04 -12.15
C LEU A 352 8.51 5.29 -12.07
N THR A 353 9.62 6.01 -12.17
CA THR A 353 10.94 5.42 -11.91
C THR A 353 11.11 5.08 -10.43
N THR A 354 12.07 4.23 -10.08
CA THR A 354 12.38 3.88 -8.68
C THR A 354 12.73 5.12 -7.85
N SER A 355 13.50 6.06 -8.40
CA SER A 355 13.81 7.34 -7.74
C SER A 355 12.56 8.19 -7.51
N GLN A 356 11.60 8.18 -8.43
CA GLN A 356 10.33 8.90 -8.25
C GLN A 356 9.43 8.22 -7.21
N ILE A 357 9.39 6.87 -7.19
CA ILE A 357 8.66 6.10 -6.17
C ILE A 357 9.18 6.38 -4.76
N ALA A 358 10.50 6.37 -4.57
CA ALA A 358 11.12 6.65 -3.29
C ALA A 358 10.74 8.04 -2.72
N ILE A 359 10.53 9.03 -3.60
CA ILE A 359 10.15 10.40 -3.20
C ILE A 359 8.64 10.53 -2.97
N VAL A 360 7.81 9.90 -3.80
CA VAL A 360 6.35 10.11 -3.81
C VAL A 360 5.65 9.27 -2.74
N LEU A 361 6.12 8.05 -2.47
CA LEU A 361 5.50 7.12 -1.53
C LEU A 361 6.11 7.20 -0.13
N ARG A 362 6.09 8.37 0.51
CA ARG A 362 6.46 8.43 1.95
C ARG A 362 5.40 7.73 2.78
N THR A 363 5.73 7.43 4.03
CA THR A 363 4.84 6.70 4.95
C THR A 363 3.44 7.31 5.04
N SER A 364 3.31 8.65 5.06
CA SER A 364 2.01 9.34 5.03
C SER A 364 1.21 9.17 3.74
N GLN A 365 1.88 9.06 2.59
CA GLN A 365 1.21 8.88 1.29
C GLN A 365 0.83 7.42 1.06
N ILE A 366 1.56 6.46 1.64
CA ILE A 366 1.25 5.03 1.50
C ILE A 366 -0.15 4.73 2.05
N ALA A 367 -0.59 5.34 3.14
CA ALA A 367 -1.97 5.15 3.62
C ALA A 367 -3.05 5.60 2.60
N GLY A 368 -2.73 6.55 1.71
CA GLY A 368 -3.67 7.12 0.74
C GLY A 368 -3.67 6.45 -0.64
N ILE A 369 -2.66 5.66 -0.99
CA ILE A 369 -2.61 5.00 -2.31
C ILE A 369 -3.48 3.73 -2.33
N GLY A 370 -4.27 3.53 -3.37
CA GLY A 370 -5.20 2.39 -3.41
C GLY A 370 -4.51 1.03 -3.61
N THR A 371 -5.22 -0.05 -3.26
CA THR A 371 -4.73 -1.43 -3.44
C THR A 371 -4.43 -1.78 -4.89
N SER A 372 -5.17 -1.22 -5.85
CA SER A 372 -4.92 -1.40 -7.28
C SER A 372 -3.64 -0.73 -7.74
N GLN A 373 -3.31 0.44 -7.18
CA GLN A 373 -2.04 1.10 -7.45
C GLN A 373 -0.85 0.35 -6.84
N ILE A 374 -0.99 -0.16 -5.60
CA ILE A 374 0.03 -1.04 -5.00
C ILE A 374 0.28 -2.26 -5.87
N ALA A 375 -0.77 -2.94 -6.34
CA ALA A 375 -0.65 -4.09 -7.24
C ALA A 375 -0.05 -3.72 -8.61
N ALA A 376 -0.05 -2.44 -9.00
CA ALA A 376 0.52 -1.96 -10.25
C ALA A 376 2.03 -1.63 -10.16
N LEU A 377 2.61 -1.57 -8.95
CA LEU A 377 4.05 -1.38 -8.79
C LEU A 377 4.82 -2.54 -9.42
N THR A 378 5.83 -2.25 -10.21
CA THR A 378 6.79 -3.23 -10.69
C THR A 378 7.64 -3.78 -9.55
N THR A 379 8.26 -4.94 -9.75
CA THR A 379 9.16 -5.55 -8.75
C THR A 379 10.31 -4.62 -8.38
N SER A 380 10.91 -3.92 -9.35
CA SER A 380 11.97 -2.93 -9.09
C SER A 380 11.49 -1.73 -8.26
N GLN A 381 10.25 -1.29 -8.46
CA GLN A 381 9.67 -0.22 -7.65
C GLN A 381 9.39 -0.68 -6.21
N VAL A 382 8.87 -1.91 -6.03
CA VAL A 382 8.71 -2.51 -4.69
C VAL A 382 10.07 -2.65 -3.98
N ALA A 383 11.10 -3.10 -4.70
CA ALA A 383 12.46 -3.22 -4.17
C ALA A 383 13.08 -1.88 -3.76
N SER A 384 12.59 -0.77 -4.33
CA SER A 384 13.07 0.58 -4.02
C SER A 384 12.46 1.20 -2.76
N LEU A 385 11.43 0.57 -2.17
CA LEU A 385 10.86 1.03 -0.90
C LEU A 385 11.85 0.77 0.25
N ASP A 386 11.91 1.66 1.23
CA ASP A 386 12.60 1.38 2.47
C ASP A 386 11.73 0.55 3.42
N THR A 387 12.29 0.11 4.56
CA THR A 387 11.56 -0.70 5.54
C THR A 387 10.44 0.08 6.24
N ALA A 388 10.58 1.39 6.42
CA ALA A 388 9.52 2.22 7.03
C ALA A 388 8.32 2.36 6.09
N GLN A 389 8.57 2.45 4.78
CA GLN A 389 7.56 2.45 3.73
C GLN A 389 6.84 1.09 3.65
N VAL A 390 7.57 -0.02 3.78
CA VAL A 390 6.96 -1.36 3.84
C VAL A 390 6.08 -1.53 5.07
N VAL A 391 6.55 -1.09 6.25
CA VAL A 391 5.75 -1.10 7.50
C VAL A 391 4.54 -0.16 7.41
N ALA A 392 4.62 0.93 6.65
CA ALA A 392 3.49 1.84 6.48
C ALA A 392 2.38 1.29 5.57
N LEU A 393 2.57 0.14 4.92
CA LEU A 393 1.52 -0.52 4.15
C LEU A 393 0.38 -0.94 5.08
N THR A 394 -0.84 -0.64 4.68
CA THR A 394 -2.02 -1.18 5.36
C THR A 394 -2.16 -2.67 5.07
N THR A 395 -2.79 -3.42 5.97
CA THR A 395 -3.12 -4.85 5.77
C THR A 395 -3.85 -5.12 4.45
N ALA A 396 -4.73 -4.21 4.00
CA ALA A 396 -5.40 -4.30 2.70
C ALA A 396 -4.43 -4.20 1.52
N GLN A 397 -3.42 -3.33 1.62
CA GLN A 397 -2.38 -3.15 0.60
C GLN A 397 -1.39 -4.32 0.58
N VAL A 398 -0.99 -4.84 1.75
CA VAL A 398 -0.17 -6.06 1.82
C VAL A 398 -0.89 -7.25 1.16
N ARG A 399 -2.18 -7.43 1.46
CA ARG A 399 -3.02 -8.45 0.79
C ARG A 399 -3.16 -8.22 -0.72
N ALA A 400 -2.98 -6.99 -1.18
CA ALA A 400 -3.07 -6.63 -2.59
C ALA A 400 -1.76 -6.84 -3.37
N LEU A 401 -0.61 -6.98 -2.70
CA LEU A 401 0.65 -7.34 -3.34
C LEU A 401 0.46 -8.60 -4.19
N THR A 402 0.94 -8.57 -5.41
CA THR A 402 0.94 -9.76 -6.28
C THR A 402 1.98 -10.75 -5.78
N THR A 403 1.83 -12.02 -6.15
CA THR A 403 2.83 -13.06 -5.84
C THR A 403 4.19 -12.68 -6.42
N ASN A 404 4.24 -12.09 -7.62
CA ASN A 404 5.47 -11.64 -8.25
C ASN A 404 6.14 -10.49 -7.47
N GLN A 405 5.38 -9.53 -6.95
CA GLN A 405 5.93 -8.46 -6.12
C GLN A 405 6.47 -8.97 -4.78
N LEU A 406 5.75 -9.90 -4.13
CA LEU A 406 6.19 -10.50 -2.88
C LEU A 406 7.49 -11.32 -3.06
N VAL A 407 7.55 -12.13 -4.11
CA VAL A 407 8.66 -13.07 -4.35
C VAL A 407 9.87 -12.39 -4.99
N ASN A 408 9.66 -11.52 -5.98
CA ASN A 408 10.73 -10.94 -6.80
C ASN A 408 10.92 -9.43 -6.58
N GLY A 409 10.04 -8.78 -5.81
CA GLY A 409 10.10 -7.34 -5.53
C GLY A 409 10.62 -7.01 -4.14
N LEU A 410 10.27 -7.78 -3.10
CA LEU A 410 10.78 -7.50 -1.75
C LEU A 410 12.20 -8.05 -1.56
N THR A 411 13.06 -7.20 -1.02
CA THR A 411 14.37 -7.58 -0.48
C THR A 411 14.22 -8.35 0.83
N THR A 412 15.28 -9.03 1.27
CA THR A 412 15.29 -9.77 2.54
C THR A 412 15.05 -8.85 3.74
N THR A 413 15.62 -7.65 3.74
CA THR A 413 15.40 -6.66 4.81
C THR A 413 13.95 -6.17 4.85
N GLN A 414 13.34 -5.94 3.68
CA GLN A 414 11.93 -5.55 3.60
C GLN A 414 10.99 -6.69 4.04
N LEU A 415 11.29 -7.93 3.67
CA LEU A 415 10.50 -9.09 4.09
C LEU A 415 10.56 -9.30 5.61
N GLN A 416 11.72 -9.06 6.23
CA GLN A 416 11.85 -9.06 7.70
C GLN A 416 11.10 -7.91 8.38
N ALA A 417 10.93 -6.78 7.68
CA ALA A 417 10.23 -5.62 8.22
C ALA A 417 8.70 -5.75 8.17
N ILE A 418 8.13 -6.70 7.42
CA ILE A 418 6.67 -6.91 7.39
C ILE A 418 6.15 -7.24 8.79
N GLU A 419 5.11 -6.56 9.24
CA GLU A 419 4.56 -6.79 10.57
C GLU A 419 3.82 -8.14 10.66
N ALA A 420 3.75 -8.72 11.86
CA ALA A 420 3.03 -9.97 12.10
C ALA A 420 1.57 -9.92 11.62
N THR A 421 0.88 -8.80 11.87
CA THR A 421 -0.50 -8.55 11.42
C THR A 421 -0.65 -8.53 9.90
N ASP A 422 0.39 -8.12 9.19
CA ASP A 422 0.43 -8.10 7.73
C ASP A 422 0.70 -9.48 7.14
N VAL A 423 1.51 -10.30 7.82
CA VAL A 423 1.70 -11.72 7.44
C VAL A 423 0.38 -12.49 7.55
N ALA A 424 -0.40 -12.25 8.61
CA ALA A 424 -1.67 -12.94 8.84
C ALA A 424 -2.73 -12.71 7.73
N VAL A 425 -2.62 -11.60 6.98
CA VAL A 425 -3.58 -11.27 5.89
C VAL A 425 -3.12 -11.72 4.50
N LEU A 426 -1.91 -12.28 4.36
CA LEU A 426 -1.43 -12.82 3.08
C LEU A 426 -2.31 -13.98 2.60
N LYS A 427 -2.53 -14.08 1.29
CA LYS A 427 -3.26 -15.22 0.70
C LYS A 427 -2.39 -16.47 0.76
N THR A 428 -3.04 -17.64 0.84
CA THR A 428 -2.35 -18.94 0.76
C THR A 428 -1.50 -19.08 -0.50
N SER A 429 -1.95 -18.52 -1.63
CA SER A 429 -1.17 -18.49 -2.88
C SER A 429 0.06 -17.60 -2.83
N GLN A 430 0.06 -16.54 -2.01
CA GLN A 430 1.23 -15.70 -1.77
C GLN A 430 2.24 -16.44 -0.89
N ILE A 431 1.78 -17.10 0.18
CA ILE A 431 2.63 -17.91 1.05
C ILE A 431 3.26 -19.08 0.28
N ALA A 432 2.46 -19.84 -0.48
CA ALA A 432 2.96 -20.97 -1.27
C ALA A 432 3.92 -20.57 -2.40
N ALA A 433 3.92 -19.29 -2.82
CA ALA A 433 4.82 -18.79 -3.86
C ALA A 433 6.20 -18.35 -3.32
N LEU A 434 6.34 -18.12 -2.01
CA LEU A 434 7.61 -17.72 -1.40
C LEU A 434 8.66 -18.83 -1.58
N ALA A 435 9.88 -18.43 -1.95
CA ALA A 435 11.01 -19.34 -1.99
C ALA A 435 11.39 -19.79 -0.57
N SER A 436 12.00 -20.98 -0.43
CA SER A 436 12.44 -21.50 0.87
C SER A 436 13.39 -20.52 1.58
N SER A 437 14.29 -19.86 0.86
CA SER A 437 15.18 -18.82 1.43
C SER A 437 14.42 -17.59 1.98
N GLN A 438 13.27 -17.26 1.41
CA GLN A 438 12.42 -16.16 1.88
C GLN A 438 11.66 -16.56 3.15
N ILE A 439 11.18 -17.81 3.24
CA ILE A 439 10.59 -18.36 4.47
C ILE A 439 11.64 -18.40 5.59
N ALA A 440 12.87 -18.80 5.29
CA ALA A 440 13.97 -18.84 6.26
C ALA A 440 14.35 -17.45 6.80
N ASN A 441 14.07 -16.41 6.01
CA ASN A 441 14.34 -15.04 6.36
C ASN A 441 13.27 -14.42 7.27
N LEU A 442 12.12 -15.06 7.47
CA LEU A 442 11.09 -14.58 8.39
C LEU A 442 11.54 -14.71 9.86
N GLY A 443 11.17 -13.76 10.71
CA GLY A 443 11.29 -13.88 12.16
C GLY A 443 10.31 -14.89 12.74
N THR A 444 10.56 -15.34 13.98
CA THR A 444 9.66 -16.27 14.67
C THR A 444 8.26 -15.68 14.89
N ALA A 445 8.15 -14.39 15.21
CA ALA A 445 6.87 -13.71 15.35
C ALA A 445 6.05 -13.68 14.05
N GLN A 446 6.72 -13.54 12.90
CA GLN A 446 6.07 -13.59 11.59
C GLN A 446 5.59 -15.01 11.25
N VAL A 447 6.37 -16.05 11.61
CA VAL A 447 5.95 -17.46 11.43
C VAL A 447 4.76 -17.80 12.33
N VAL A 448 4.77 -17.36 13.59
CA VAL A 448 3.64 -17.52 14.53
C VAL A 448 2.39 -16.78 14.06
N ALA A 449 2.55 -15.69 13.32
CA ALA A 449 1.41 -14.94 12.80
C ALA A 449 0.72 -15.60 11.59
N LEU A 450 1.30 -16.66 11.02
CA LEU A 450 0.64 -17.43 9.98
C LEU A 450 -0.62 -18.08 10.54
N THR A 451 -1.74 -17.89 9.86
CA THR A 451 -2.96 -18.65 10.15
C THR A 451 -2.75 -20.12 9.81
N THR A 452 -3.50 -21.01 10.48
CA THR A 452 -3.51 -22.45 10.18
C THR A 452 -3.77 -22.77 8.70
N THR A 453 -4.57 -21.93 8.02
CA THR A 453 -4.84 -22.09 6.58
C THR A 453 -3.61 -21.74 5.73
N GLN A 454 -2.83 -20.74 6.12
CA GLN A 454 -1.55 -20.40 5.48
C GLN A 454 -0.47 -21.45 5.76
N VAL A 455 -0.39 -21.96 7.00
CA VAL A 455 0.54 -23.04 7.37
C VAL A 455 0.26 -24.31 6.56
N GLY A 456 -1.02 -24.70 6.44
CA GLY A 456 -1.44 -25.82 5.59
C GLY A 456 -1.27 -25.59 4.08
N ALA A 457 -0.85 -24.39 3.65
CA ALA A 457 -0.52 -24.06 2.26
C ALA A 457 1.00 -24.06 1.98
N LEU A 458 1.86 -24.15 3.00
CA LEU A 458 3.31 -24.27 2.82
C LEU A 458 3.65 -25.50 1.98
N THR A 459 4.58 -25.39 1.05
CA THR A 459 5.05 -26.55 0.28
C THR A 459 6.04 -27.38 1.11
N ALA A 460 6.20 -28.67 0.76
CA ALA A 460 7.19 -29.55 1.39
C ALA A 460 8.61 -28.94 1.37
N SER A 461 9.00 -28.29 0.27
CA SER A 461 10.31 -27.62 0.15
C SER A 461 10.45 -26.41 1.07
N GLN A 462 9.38 -25.64 1.28
CA GLN A 462 9.37 -24.52 2.22
C GLN A 462 9.46 -25.00 3.66
N ILE A 463 8.88 -26.15 3.99
CA ILE A 463 9.05 -26.78 5.30
C ILE A 463 10.51 -27.27 5.45
N ALA A 464 10.97 -28.15 4.57
CA ALA A 464 12.25 -28.83 4.68
C ALA A 464 13.45 -27.87 4.68
N SER A 465 13.47 -26.92 3.76
CA SER A 465 14.62 -26.04 3.52
C SER A 465 14.35 -24.58 3.82
N GLY A 466 13.10 -24.23 4.18
CA GLY A 466 12.72 -22.86 4.45
C GLY A 466 12.49 -22.57 5.93
N LEU A 467 11.93 -23.50 6.72
CA LEU A 467 11.80 -23.26 8.15
C LEU A 467 13.12 -23.56 8.87
N THR A 468 13.52 -22.70 9.80
CA THR A 468 14.61 -22.96 10.74
C THR A 468 14.08 -23.71 11.95
N THR A 469 14.95 -24.39 12.69
CA THR A 469 14.56 -25.07 13.95
C THR A 469 13.99 -24.09 14.98
N ALA A 470 14.48 -22.84 15.01
CA ALA A 470 13.94 -21.78 15.86
C ALA A 470 12.51 -21.38 15.47
N GLN A 471 12.23 -21.28 14.16
CA GLN A 471 10.88 -21.01 13.64
C GLN A 471 9.94 -22.18 13.92
N VAL A 472 10.35 -23.43 13.65
CA VAL A 472 9.54 -24.63 13.95
C VAL A 472 9.22 -24.70 15.44
N ARG A 473 10.20 -24.49 16.32
CA ARG A 473 9.99 -24.47 17.78
C ARG A 473 9.05 -23.35 18.23
N ALA A 474 8.97 -22.24 17.48
CA ALA A 474 8.11 -21.12 17.82
C ALA A 474 6.65 -21.31 17.37
N MET A 475 6.38 -22.14 16.36
CA MET A 475 5.02 -22.39 15.83
C MET A 475 4.03 -22.79 16.93
N GLU A 476 2.78 -22.39 16.79
CA GLU A 476 1.76 -22.80 17.74
C GLU A 476 1.38 -24.27 17.53
N ALA A 477 0.84 -24.92 18.56
CA ALA A 477 0.37 -26.31 18.42
C ALA A 477 -0.71 -26.43 17.32
N ALA A 478 -1.58 -25.43 17.19
CA ALA A 478 -2.59 -25.39 16.13
C ALA A 478 -1.98 -25.32 14.71
N ASP A 479 -0.83 -24.65 14.56
CA ASP A 479 -0.11 -24.58 13.28
C ASP A 479 0.49 -25.93 12.91
N ILE A 480 1.09 -26.62 13.89
CA ILE A 480 1.59 -27.99 13.70
C ILE A 480 0.43 -28.92 13.31
N ALA A 481 -0.74 -28.79 13.93
CA ALA A 481 -1.94 -29.57 13.58
C ALA A 481 -2.46 -29.29 12.17
N ALA A 482 -2.22 -28.09 11.65
CA ALA A 482 -2.64 -27.69 10.32
C ALA A 482 -1.75 -28.23 9.20
N LEU A 483 -0.56 -28.74 9.52
CA LEU A 483 0.32 -29.37 8.53
C LEU A 483 -0.32 -30.65 7.98
N ARG A 484 -0.18 -30.89 6.68
CA ARG A 484 -0.56 -32.16 6.05
C ARG A 484 0.49 -33.20 6.37
N THR A 485 0.13 -34.48 6.26
CA THR A 485 1.08 -35.59 6.47
C THR A 485 2.30 -35.50 5.58
N SER A 486 2.15 -35.06 4.32
CA SER A 486 3.27 -34.84 3.40
C SER A 486 4.19 -33.67 3.82
N GLN A 487 3.66 -32.69 4.57
CA GLN A 487 4.46 -31.59 5.12
C GLN A 487 5.19 -32.02 6.40
N ILE A 488 4.58 -32.90 7.20
CA ILE A 488 5.24 -33.51 8.37
C ILE A 488 6.42 -34.38 7.93
N VAL A 489 6.22 -35.22 6.90
CA VAL A 489 7.31 -36.01 6.28
C VAL A 489 8.40 -35.12 5.69
N ALA A 490 8.07 -33.88 5.31
CA ALA A 490 9.06 -32.95 4.77
C ALA A 490 9.88 -32.24 5.87
N LEU A 491 9.51 -32.35 7.15
CA LEU A 491 10.35 -31.84 8.21
C LEU A 491 11.67 -32.60 8.20
N THR A 492 12.78 -31.86 8.27
CA THR A 492 14.08 -32.46 8.51
C THR A 492 14.12 -33.03 9.93
N THR A 493 14.94 -34.06 10.13
CA THR A 493 15.17 -34.67 11.44
C THR A 493 15.58 -33.65 12.52
N ALA A 494 16.34 -32.61 12.15
CA ALA A 494 16.68 -31.52 13.07
C ALA A 494 15.49 -30.63 13.45
N GLN A 495 14.56 -30.38 12.52
CA GLN A 495 13.32 -29.65 12.79
C GLN A 495 12.37 -30.47 13.66
N VAL A 496 12.26 -31.79 13.42
CA VAL A 496 11.47 -32.69 14.28
C VAL A 496 12.03 -32.71 15.70
N ALA A 497 13.36 -32.85 15.84
CA ALA A 497 14.02 -32.79 17.15
C ALA A 497 13.82 -31.45 17.88
N ALA A 498 13.50 -30.37 17.16
CA ALA A 498 13.24 -29.05 17.74
C ALA A 498 11.79 -28.84 18.22
N LEU A 499 10.86 -29.77 17.94
CA LEU A 499 9.47 -29.68 18.37
C LEU A 499 9.36 -29.66 19.90
N THR A 500 8.55 -28.76 20.44
CA THR A 500 8.31 -28.72 21.88
C THR A 500 7.36 -29.82 22.33
N VAL A 501 7.38 -30.13 23.64
CA VAL A 501 6.43 -31.06 24.26
C VAL A 501 4.97 -30.69 23.97
N THR A 502 4.64 -29.40 24.00
CA THR A 502 3.28 -28.91 23.71
C THR A 502 2.88 -29.13 22.26
N GLN A 503 3.79 -28.87 21.31
CA GLN A 503 3.56 -29.09 19.89
C GLN A 503 3.34 -30.58 19.57
N ILE A 504 4.02 -31.49 20.27
CA ILE A 504 3.79 -32.94 20.11
C ILE A 504 2.46 -33.36 20.74
N ALA A 505 2.22 -32.98 22.00
CA ALA A 505 1.04 -33.40 22.77
C ALA A 505 -0.28 -32.90 22.19
N SER A 506 -0.30 -31.64 21.74
CA SER A 506 -1.52 -30.94 21.33
C SER A 506 -1.53 -30.51 19.86
N GLY A 507 -0.38 -30.58 19.18
CA GLY A 507 -0.26 -30.17 17.79
C GLY A 507 -0.21 -31.31 16.79
N LEU A 508 0.36 -32.47 17.12
CA LEU A 508 0.35 -33.59 16.18
C LEU A 508 -0.99 -34.32 16.19
N THR A 509 -1.53 -34.63 15.02
CA THR A 509 -2.67 -35.54 14.84
C THR A 509 -2.17 -36.98 14.72
N THR A 510 -3.06 -37.94 14.93
CA THR A 510 -2.72 -39.37 14.78
C THR A 510 -2.25 -39.70 13.36
N ALA A 511 -2.86 -39.10 12.34
CA ALA A 511 -2.43 -39.27 10.96
C ALA A 511 -1.01 -38.72 10.71
N GLN A 512 -0.66 -37.59 11.34
CA GLN A 512 0.67 -37.00 11.25
C GLN A 512 1.71 -37.85 11.98
N VAL A 513 1.45 -38.32 13.21
CA VAL A 513 2.35 -39.21 13.95
C VAL A 513 2.62 -40.49 13.16
N LYS A 514 1.58 -41.11 12.60
CA LYS A 514 1.72 -42.30 11.75
C LYS A 514 2.54 -42.05 10.48
N ALA A 515 2.52 -40.81 9.96
CA ALA A 515 3.23 -40.44 8.74
C ALA A 515 4.71 -40.10 8.97
N MET A 516 5.13 -39.75 10.20
CA MET A 516 6.52 -39.39 10.49
C MET A 516 7.51 -40.47 10.02
N GLU A 517 8.69 -40.07 9.57
CA GLU A 517 9.71 -41.05 9.20
C GLU A 517 10.31 -41.69 10.46
N ALA A 518 10.80 -42.93 10.33
CA ALA A 518 11.38 -43.64 11.46
C ALA A 518 12.61 -42.91 12.05
N ALA A 519 13.42 -42.29 11.18
CA ALA A 519 14.55 -41.46 11.58
C ALA A 519 14.12 -40.21 12.38
N ASP A 520 12.98 -39.62 12.04
CA ASP A 520 12.43 -38.45 12.72
C ASP A 520 11.91 -38.80 14.11
N VAL A 521 11.21 -39.92 14.25
CA VAL A 521 10.79 -40.44 15.58
C VAL A 521 12.00 -40.77 16.43
N ALA A 522 13.04 -41.37 15.85
CA ALA A 522 14.30 -41.66 16.53
C ALA A 522 15.11 -40.42 16.94
N ALA A 523 14.81 -39.24 16.38
CA ALA A 523 15.45 -37.99 16.77
C ALA A 523 14.73 -37.24 17.89
N LEU A 524 13.51 -37.67 18.27
CA LEU A 524 12.80 -37.10 19.41
C LEU A 524 13.47 -37.52 20.73
N GLY A 525 13.66 -36.57 21.64
CA GLY A 525 14.06 -36.86 23.01
C GLY A 525 12.99 -37.62 23.80
N THR A 526 13.40 -38.19 24.93
CA THR A 526 12.51 -38.99 25.79
C THR A 526 11.33 -38.16 26.33
N THR A 527 11.53 -36.90 26.70
CA THR A 527 10.45 -35.99 27.12
C THR A 527 9.48 -35.63 25.99
N GLN A 528 9.96 -35.56 24.75
CA GLN A 528 9.13 -35.33 23.58
C GLN A 528 8.25 -36.55 23.27
N LEU A 529 8.81 -37.76 23.34
CA LEU A 529 8.06 -39.00 23.17
C LEU A 529 7.03 -39.24 24.28
N ALA A 530 7.40 -38.97 25.53
CA ALA A 530 6.49 -39.04 26.67
C ALA A 530 5.33 -38.02 26.57
N ALA A 531 5.48 -36.98 25.75
CA ALA A 531 4.43 -36.00 25.49
C ALA A 531 3.41 -36.46 24.44
N LEU A 532 3.62 -37.60 23.75
CA LEU A 532 2.58 -38.19 22.91
C LEU A 532 1.32 -38.46 23.75
N THR A 533 0.17 -38.60 23.10
CA THR A 533 -1.10 -38.88 23.76
C THR A 533 -1.47 -40.35 23.63
N ALA A 534 -2.41 -40.80 24.46
CA ALA A 534 -2.98 -42.14 24.38
C ALA A 534 -3.59 -42.48 23.00
N ALA A 535 -3.98 -41.47 22.21
CA ALA A 535 -4.47 -41.67 20.84
C ALA A 535 -3.34 -41.73 19.80
N GLN A 536 -2.20 -41.08 20.07
CA GLN A 536 -1.07 -41.00 19.14
C GLN A 536 -0.11 -42.20 19.25
N VAL A 537 0.06 -42.79 20.44
CA VAL A 537 0.96 -43.95 20.61
C VAL A 537 0.50 -45.19 19.81
N PRO A 538 -0.79 -45.57 19.80
CA PRO A 538 -1.24 -46.75 19.06
C PRO A 538 -1.08 -46.67 17.54
N VAL A 539 -0.87 -45.47 16.99
CA VAL A 539 -0.69 -45.29 15.54
C VAL A 539 0.76 -45.27 15.09
N LEU A 540 1.73 -45.36 16.02
CA LEU A 540 3.14 -45.54 15.69
C LEU A 540 3.35 -46.83 14.88
N THR A 541 4.09 -46.74 13.79
CA THR A 541 4.38 -47.89 12.92
C THR A 541 5.46 -48.77 13.54
N LEU A 542 5.55 -50.01 13.07
CA LEU A 542 6.60 -50.94 13.53
C LEU A 542 8.00 -50.44 13.16
N SER A 543 8.16 -49.76 12.02
CA SER A 543 9.44 -49.17 11.62
C SER A 543 9.83 -47.99 12.51
N GLN A 544 8.87 -47.16 12.92
CA GLN A 544 9.11 -46.08 13.87
C GLN A 544 9.58 -46.63 15.22
N LEU A 545 8.88 -47.64 15.76
CA LEU A 545 9.29 -48.30 17.01
C LEU A 545 10.68 -48.94 16.91
N ALA A 546 10.97 -49.64 15.82
CA ALA A 546 12.26 -50.30 15.61
C ALA A 546 13.44 -49.31 15.54
N ALA A 547 13.20 -48.07 15.10
CA ALA A 547 14.24 -47.03 15.04
C ALA A 547 14.53 -46.36 16.40
N MET A 548 13.68 -46.58 17.41
CA MET A 548 13.85 -45.97 18.73
C MET A 548 14.95 -46.67 19.55
N SER A 549 15.72 -45.87 20.29
CA SER A 549 16.60 -46.38 21.35
C SER A 549 15.80 -47.01 22.49
N THR A 550 16.51 -47.72 23.36
CA THR A 550 15.95 -48.32 24.58
C THR A 550 15.30 -47.24 25.45
N ALA A 551 16.01 -46.14 25.74
CA ALA A 551 15.51 -45.02 26.55
C ALA A 551 14.26 -44.35 25.95
N GLN A 552 14.22 -44.18 24.64
CA GLN A 552 13.05 -43.66 23.93
C GLN A 552 11.87 -44.62 24.01
N THR A 553 12.10 -45.92 23.89
CA THR A 553 11.06 -46.94 24.05
C THR A 553 10.52 -46.91 25.48
N TYR A 554 11.38 -46.79 26.50
CA TYR A 554 10.96 -46.62 27.90
C TYR A 554 10.07 -45.41 28.10
N ALA A 555 10.34 -44.29 27.42
CA ALA A 555 9.51 -43.10 27.50
C ALA A 555 8.07 -43.33 26.97
N LEU A 556 7.88 -44.31 26.08
CA LEU A 556 6.55 -44.74 25.61
C LEU A 556 5.92 -45.83 26.47
N LYS A 557 6.69 -46.58 27.26
CA LYS A 557 6.17 -47.77 27.97
C LYS A 557 5.04 -47.43 28.95
N GLY A 558 5.03 -46.25 29.57
CA GLY A 558 3.91 -45.75 30.39
C GLY A 558 2.63 -45.38 29.60
N MET A 559 2.58 -45.72 28.32
CA MET A 559 1.53 -45.34 27.37
C MET A 559 1.05 -46.60 26.63
N PHE A 560 -0.22 -46.60 26.22
CA PHE A 560 -0.92 -47.76 25.67
C PHE A 560 -0.35 -48.25 24.32
N LEU A 561 0.76 -48.98 24.34
CA LEU A 561 1.23 -49.76 23.20
C LEU A 561 0.21 -50.86 22.88
N THR A 562 -0.05 -51.07 21.59
CA THR A 562 -0.87 -52.21 21.14
C THR A 562 -0.11 -53.52 21.27
N THR A 563 -0.81 -54.65 21.32
CA THR A 563 -0.18 -55.98 21.35
C THR A 563 0.76 -56.21 20.17
N THR A 564 0.43 -55.73 18.97
CA THR A 564 1.30 -55.80 17.78
C THR A 564 2.55 -54.94 17.91
N GLN A 565 2.45 -53.75 18.51
CA GLN A 565 3.60 -52.88 18.75
C GLN A 565 4.52 -53.48 19.81
N LEU A 566 3.96 -54.03 20.90
CA LEU A 566 4.72 -54.69 21.95
C LEU A 566 5.46 -55.93 21.41
N ALA A 567 4.79 -56.75 20.59
CA ALA A 567 5.38 -57.89 19.90
C ALA A 567 6.41 -57.52 18.83
N ALA A 568 6.59 -56.23 18.50
CA ALA A 568 7.60 -55.78 17.52
C ALA A 568 8.85 -55.15 18.17
N LEU A 569 8.80 -54.80 19.46
CA LEU A 569 9.96 -54.23 20.17
C LEU A 569 11.06 -55.26 20.33
N THR A 570 12.31 -54.99 19.97
CA THR A 570 13.41 -55.97 20.14
C THR A 570 13.65 -56.32 21.61
N THR A 571 14.30 -57.45 21.90
CA THR A 571 14.69 -57.78 23.29
C THR A 571 15.44 -56.61 23.92
N ALA A 572 16.42 -56.01 23.23
CA ALA A 572 17.14 -54.84 23.73
C ALA A 572 16.22 -53.63 24.07
N GLN A 573 15.20 -53.35 23.25
CA GLN A 573 14.23 -52.27 23.51
C GLN A 573 13.31 -52.56 24.70
N VAL A 574 13.06 -53.84 24.99
CA VAL A 574 12.28 -54.25 26.14
C VAL A 574 13.14 -54.44 27.40
N ASN A 575 14.43 -54.73 27.23
CA ASN A 575 15.33 -55.22 28.27
C ASN A 575 15.94 -54.10 29.13
N SER A 576 15.40 -54.02 30.34
CA SER A 576 16.11 -53.62 31.57
C SER A 576 15.80 -54.64 32.67
N ALA A 577 15.38 -55.85 32.26
CA ALA A 577 14.90 -56.95 33.09
C ALA A 577 15.25 -58.25 32.36
N SER A 578 15.74 -59.22 33.12
CA SER A 578 16.07 -60.55 32.64
C SER A 578 14.82 -61.39 32.42
N THR A 579 14.94 -62.40 31.56
CA THR A 579 13.79 -63.06 30.92
C THR A 579 13.85 -64.57 31.12
N PRO A 580 13.45 -65.11 32.29
CA PRO A 580 13.52 -66.54 32.50
C PRO A 580 12.49 -67.32 31.66
N LEU A 581 12.82 -68.56 31.33
CA LEU A 581 11.91 -69.55 30.77
C LEU A 581 11.07 -70.18 31.89
N ILE A 582 9.76 -70.16 31.69
CA ILE A 582 8.75 -70.74 32.58
C ILE A 582 8.05 -71.87 31.83
N LEU A 583 7.85 -73.00 32.49
CA LEU A 583 7.02 -74.10 32.02
C LEU A 583 5.67 -74.02 32.72
N ASP A 584 4.58 -74.03 31.94
CA ASP A 584 3.20 -74.12 32.44
C ASP A 584 2.93 -75.56 32.90
N LEU A 585 3.17 -75.84 34.19
CA LEU A 585 3.10 -77.20 34.72
C LEU A 585 1.68 -77.59 35.14
N ASN A 586 0.82 -76.61 35.37
CA ASN A 586 -0.55 -76.82 35.86
C ASN A 586 -1.63 -76.61 34.78
N GLU A 587 -1.23 -76.19 33.58
CA GLU A 587 -2.05 -75.95 32.39
C GLU A 587 -3.15 -74.89 32.60
N ASP A 588 -2.94 -73.92 33.49
CA ASP A 588 -3.90 -72.85 33.78
C ASP A 588 -3.66 -71.56 32.97
N GLY A 589 -2.54 -71.51 32.23
CA GLY A 589 -2.14 -70.40 31.38
C GLY A 589 -1.70 -69.14 32.13
N LYS A 590 -1.45 -69.21 33.44
CA LYS A 590 -0.97 -68.10 34.28
C LYS A 590 0.44 -68.38 34.79
N LEU A 591 1.40 -68.05 33.94
CA LEU A 591 2.81 -68.34 34.17
C LEU A 591 3.45 -67.54 35.31
N SER A 592 2.85 -66.42 35.73
CA SER A 592 3.56 -65.43 36.55
C SER A 592 2.71 -64.71 37.60
N GLN A 593 3.40 -64.09 38.55
CA GLN A 593 2.88 -63.29 39.63
C GLN A 593 3.36 -61.84 39.51
N SER A 594 2.52 -60.94 39.99
CA SER A 594 2.83 -59.51 40.00
C SER A 594 4.05 -59.23 40.87
N ILE A 595 4.85 -58.22 40.47
CA ILE A 595 5.90 -57.68 41.32
C ILE A 595 5.38 -57.33 42.73
N SER A 596 4.12 -56.91 42.86
CA SER A 596 3.49 -56.63 44.17
C SER A 596 3.52 -57.80 45.16
N SER A 597 3.80 -59.03 44.71
CA SER A 597 4.01 -60.22 45.55
C SER A 597 5.27 -60.14 46.40
N GLY A 598 6.20 -59.22 46.11
CA GLY A 598 7.31 -58.89 47.01
C GLY A 598 8.61 -59.66 46.80
N VAL A 599 8.71 -60.47 45.74
CA VAL A 599 9.85 -61.39 45.53
C VAL A 599 11.13 -60.63 45.18
N GLN A 600 12.25 -61.04 45.78
CA GLN A 600 13.56 -60.45 45.52
C GLN A 600 14.57 -61.50 45.07
N PHE A 601 15.12 -61.31 43.87
CA PHE A 601 16.08 -62.23 43.26
C PHE A 601 17.14 -61.46 42.46
N ASP A 602 18.36 -61.99 42.36
CA ASP A 602 19.41 -61.41 41.50
C ASP A 602 19.19 -61.84 40.05
N LEU A 603 18.10 -61.35 39.45
CA LEU A 603 17.66 -61.76 38.13
C LEU A 603 18.68 -61.45 37.02
N LEU A 604 19.63 -60.54 37.26
CA LEU A 604 20.62 -60.07 36.27
C LEU A 604 22.00 -60.71 36.44
N ALA A 605 22.20 -61.57 37.45
CA ALA A 605 23.51 -62.13 37.82
C ALA A 605 24.55 -61.04 38.09
N THR A 606 24.17 -60.04 38.88
CA THR A 606 24.99 -58.86 39.22
C THR A 606 25.56 -58.90 40.63
N GLY A 607 25.07 -59.80 41.48
CA GLY A 607 25.31 -59.87 42.91
C GLY A 607 24.26 -59.13 43.75
N ASP A 608 23.39 -58.32 43.14
CA ASP A 608 22.37 -57.52 43.83
C ASP A 608 20.96 -58.04 43.55
N LYS A 609 20.22 -58.39 44.60
CA LYS A 609 18.81 -58.77 44.47
C LYS A 609 17.95 -57.54 44.15
N ILE A 610 17.01 -57.69 43.23
CA ILE A 610 16.02 -56.67 42.87
C ILE A 610 14.61 -57.15 43.17
N HIS A 611 13.70 -56.21 43.44
CA HIS A 611 12.27 -56.52 43.46
C HIS A 611 11.83 -56.84 42.03
N THR A 612 11.20 -57.99 41.85
CA THR A 612 10.80 -58.50 40.54
C THR A 612 9.43 -59.17 40.59
N GLY A 613 8.73 -59.18 39.45
CA GLY A 613 7.69 -60.17 39.18
C GLY A 613 8.30 -61.57 39.20
N TRP A 614 7.47 -62.58 39.35
CA TRP A 614 7.93 -63.94 39.64
C TRP A 614 7.11 -65.01 38.92
N VAL A 615 7.57 -66.26 38.92
CA VAL A 615 6.80 -67.40 38.40
C VAL A 615 5.57 -67.67 39.28
N ALA A 616 4.47 -68.16 38.71
CA ALA A 616 3.31 -68.60 39.47
C ALA A 616 3.65 -69.84 40.33
N SER A 617 3.05 -69.95 41.51
CA SER A 617 3.38 -71.01 42.48
C SER A 617 3.10 -72.44 42.00
N GLY A 618 2.35 -72.60 40.89
CA GLY A 618 2.06 -73.89 40.27
C GLY A 618 2.92 -74.21 39.05
N ASP A 619 3.76 -73.27 38.61
CA ASP A 619 4.60 -73.37 37.42
C ASP A 619 6.09 -73.38 37.81
N GLY A 620 6.95 -73.61 36.82
CA GLY A 620 8.36 -73.84 37.09
C GLY A 620 9.30 -73.01 36.23
N LEU A 621 10.33 -72.42 36.84
CA LEU A 621 11.45 -71.80 36.13
C LEU A 621 12.38 -72.90 35.60
N LEU A 622 12.79 -72.82 34.34
CA LEU A 622 13.80 -73.73 33.79
C LEU A 622 15.19 -73.27 34.24
N VAL A 623 15.95 -74.17 34.86
CA VAL A 623 17.21 -73.84 35.53
C VAL A 623 18.30 -74.85 35.24
N MET A 624 19.55 -74.41 35.39
CA MET A 624 20.74 -75.27 35.41
C MET A 624 21.72 -74.66 36.40
N ASP A 625 22.16 -75.46 37.37
CA ASP A 625 23.23 -75.10 38.30
C ASP A 625 24.55 -75.07 37.54
N ARG A 626 24.92 -73.88 37.05
CA ARG A 626 26.08 -73.70 36.17
C ARG A 626 27.38 -73.57 36.96
N ASN A 627 27.30 -73.17 38.22
CA ASN A 627 28.45 -72.99 39.08
C ASN A 627 28.76 -74.24 39.94
N GLY A 628 27.82 -75.19 40.00
CA GLY A 628 27.94 -76.48 40.68
C GLY A 628 27.82 -76.37 42.20
N ASP A 629 27.19 -75.32 42.73
CA ASP A 629 27.07 -75.10 44.18
C ASP A 629 25.82 -75.74 44.82
N GLY A 630 24.94 -76.31 43.99
CA GLY A 630 23.72 -77.02 44.38
C GLY A 630 22.52 -76.10 44.67
N THR A 631 22.62 -74.79 44.40
CA THR A 631 21.56 -73.81 44.62
C THR A 631 21.39 -72.89 43.42
N ILE A 632 20.15 -72.62 43.02
CA ILE A 632 19.88 -71.60 41.99
C ILE A 632 19.76 -70.24 42.68
N ASN A 633 20.79 -69.41 42.55
CA ASN A 633 20.90 -68.20 43.36
C ASN A 633 20.97 -66.89 42.57
N ASP A 634 21.18 -66.96 41.25
CA ASP A 634 21.13 -65.80 40.35
C ASP A 634 20.53 -66.11 38.96
N GLY A 635 20.30 -65.07 38.18
CA GLY A 635 19.68 -65.17 36.86
C GLY A 635 20.55 -65.81 35.78
N GLY A 636 21.85 -66.02 36.01
CA GLY A 636 22.73 -66.74 35.12
C GLY A 636 22.44 -68.25 35.10
N GLU A 637 21.76 -68.73 36.13
CA GLU A 637 21.36 -70.13 36.32
C GLU A 637 19.90 -70.38 35.93
N LEU A 638 19.11 -69.31 35.72
CA LEU A 638 17.80 -69.37 35.07
C LEU A 638 18.01 -69.32 33.55
N PHE A 639 17.45 -70.26 32.80
CA PHE A 639 17.49 -70.14 31.34
C PHE A 639 16.72 -68.90 30.91
N GLY A 640 17.42 -67.98 30.25
CA GLY A 640 16.91 -66.66 29.98
C GLY A 640 17.99 -65.73 29.45
N SER A 641 17.66 -64.45 29.27
CA SER A 641 18.62 -63.45 28.78
C SER A 641 19.79 -63.12 29.71
N SER A 642 19.80 -63.65 30.94
CA SER A 642 20.94 -63.51 31.86
C SER A 642 21.98 -64.63 31.74
N VAL A 643 21.72 -65.66 30.95
CA VAL A 643 22.73 -66.68 30.65
C VAL A 643 23.87 -66.05 29.85
N THR A 644 25.11 -66.31 30.26
CA THR A 644 26.29 -65.93 29.48
C THR A 644 26.61 -67.07 28.52
N LEU A 645 26.55 -66.78 27.23
CA LEU A 645 26.85 -67.69 26.14
C LEU A 645 28.36 -68.02 26.08
N ALA A 646 28.73 -69.09 25.37
CA ALA A 646 30.11 -69.53 25.18
C ALA A 646 31.00 -68.46 24.50
N ASN A 647 30.40 -67.52 23.76
CA ASN A 647 31.08 -66.38 23.15
C ASN A 647 31.36 -65.22 24.14
N GLY A 648 30.90 -65.33 25.40
CA GLY A 648 31.05 -64.32 26.45
C GLY A 648 29.98 -63.22 26.45
N GLU A 649 29.03 -63.25 25.52
CA GLU A 649 27.89 -62.33 25.47
C GLU A 649 26.70 -62.91 26.25
N LYS A 650 25.74 -62.06 26.64
CA LYS A 650 24.48 -62.52 27.24
C LYS A 650 23.54 -63.05 26.15
N ALA A 651 22.77 -64.09 26.48
CA ALA A 651 21.77 -64.65 25.58
C ALA A 651 20.71 -63.59 25.20
N ALA A 652 20.22 -63.65 23.96
CA ALA A 652 19.18 -62.72 23.51
C ALA A 652 17.83 -63.00 24.19
N ASP A 653 17.57 -64.26 24.54
CA ASP A 653 16.39 -64.78 25.22
C ASP A 653 16.70 -66.21 25.72
N GLY A 654 15.77 -66.82 26.44
CA GLY A 654 15.95 -68.16 27.01
C GLY A 654 16.01 -69.29 26.00
N TYR A 655 15.41 -69.15 24.81
CA TYR A 655 15.50 -70.17 23.76
C TYR A 655 16.87 -70.15 23.08
N VAL A 656 17.45 -68.97 22.88
CA VAL A 656 18.85 -68.83 22.47
C VAL A 656 19.78 -69.43 23.52
N ALA A 657 19.50 -69.23 24.82
CA ALA A 657 20.28 -69.84 25.89
C ALA A 657 20.19 -71.38 25.88
N LEU A 658 19.01 -71.95 25.57
CA LEU A 658 18.85 -73.39 25.42
C LEU A 658 19.54 -73.95 24.18
N SER A 659 19.56 -73.22 23.07
CA SER A 659 20.22 -73.68 21.84
C SER A 659 21.71 -73.94 21.98
N GLU A 660 22.37 -73.41 23.02
CA GLU A 660 23.78 -73.73 23.31
C GLU A 660 23.99 -75.16 23.82
N ILE A 661 22.97 -75.75 24.43
CA ILE A 661 23.02 -77.09 24.98
C ILE A 661 22.32 -78.12 24.10
N ASP A 662 21.81 -77.70 22.94
CA ASP A 662 21.37 -78.58 21.85
C ASP A 662 22.60 -79.14 21.13
N SER A 663 23.08 -80.28 21.62
CA SER A 663 24.35 -80.88 21.19
C SER A 663 24.26 -81.51 19.79
N ASN A 664 23.05 -81.85 19.36
CA ASN A 664 22.80 -82.54 18.09
C ASN A 664 22.20 -81.59 17.02
N ALA A 665 21.83 -80.37 17.40
CA ALA A 665 21.26 -79.30 16.59
C ALA A 665 19.95 -79.68 15.87
N ASP A 666 19.12 -80.52 16.48
CA ASP A 666 17.81 -80.92 15.93
C ASP A 666 16.68 -79.93 16.27
N GLY A 667 16.99 -78.89 17.06
CA GLY A 667 16.06 -77.83 17.43
C GLY A 667 15.21 -78.16 18.65
N VAL A 668 15.53 -79.23 19.38
CA VAL A 668 14.85 -79.62 20.62
C VAL A 668 15.89 -80.03 21.66
N ILE A 669 15.60 -79.81 22.94
CA ILE A 669 16.42 -80.35 24.04
C ILE A 669 15.75 -81.61 24.57
N SER A 670 16.47 -82.73 24.55
CA SER A 670 15.95 -84.05 24.93
C SER A 670 17.02 -84.91 25.60
N SER A 671 16.69 -86.15 25.97
CA SER A 671 17.68 -87.11 26.50
C SER A 671 18.82 -87.46 25.53
N ALA A 672 18.73 -87.02 24.27
CA ALA A 672 19.81 -87.15 23.30
C ALA A 672 20.93 -86.10 23.50
N ASP A 673 20.72 -85.10 24.35
CA ASP A 673 21.64 -84.00 24.59
C ASP A 673 22.53 -84.18 25.81
N ASP A 674 23.79 -83.79 25.67
CA ASP A 674 24.83 -83.99 26.70
C ASP A 674 24.46 -83.38 28.06
N HIS A 675 23.74 -82.26 28.07
CA HIS A 675 23.36 -81.51 29.26
C HIS A 675 21.92 -81.76 29.74
N TRP A 676 21.23 -82.75 29.18
CA TRP A 676 19.85 -83.07 29.57
C TRP A 676 19.69 -83.37 31.06
N SER A 677 20.63 -84.13 31.65
CA SER A 677 20.59 -84.50 33.07
C SER A 677 20.91 -83.35 34.02
N ASP A 678 21.47 -82.26 33.50
CA ASP A 678 21.88 -81.09 34.29
C ASP A 678 20.74 -80.06 34.41
N LEU A 679 19.68 -80.23 33.61
CA LEU A 679 18.48 -79.40 33.67
C LEU A 679 17.60 -79.78 34.86
N ALA A 680 17.04 -78.74 35.48
CA ALA A 680 15.99 -78.89 36.48
C ALA A 680 14.90 -77.83 36.25
N VAL A 681 13.79 -78.02 36.93
CA VAL A 681 12.68 -77.06 36.99
C VAL A 681 12.53 -76.64 38.45
N TRP A 682 12.66 -75.33 38.70
CA TRP A 682 12.47 -74.74 40.02
C TRP A 682 11.01 -74.30 40.20
N VAL A 683 10.28 -75.03 41.04
CA VAL A 683 8.89 -74.74 41.41
C VAL A 683 8.89 -74.05 42.77
N ASP A 684 8.95 -72.72 42.74
CA ASP A 684 8.91 -71.88 43.94
C ASP A 684 7.47 -71.73 44.46
N GLY A 685 6.99 -72.79 45.13
CA GLY A 685 5.62 -72.89 45.60
C GLY A 685 5.26 -71.89 46.71
N ASN A 686 6.26 -71.36 47.43
CA ASN A 686 6.06 -70.37 48.49
C ASN A 686 6.33 -68.92 48.01
N SER A 687 6.94 -68.78 46.82
CA SER A 687 7.26 -67.52 46.14
C SER A 687 8.19 -66.61 46.94
N ASP A 688 9.17 -67.19 47.64
CA ASP A 688 10.16 -66.44 48.43
C ASP A 688 11.43 -66.07 47.63
N GLY A 689 11.60 -66.61 46.42
CA GLY A 689 12.75 -66.36 45.55
C GLY A 689 14.06 -66.96 46.06
N ILE A 690 14.00 -68.01 46.89
CA ILE A 690 15.17 -68.71 47.42
C ILE A 690 15.07 -70.20 47.02
N SER A 691 15.90 -70.65 46.09
CA SER A 691 15.90 -72.05 45.67
C SER A 691 16.27 -72.99 46.82
N GLN A 692 15.35 -73.89 47.18
CA GLN A 692 15.58 -74.92 48.19
C GLN A 692 15.53 -76.32 47.57
N SER A 693 16.20 -77.30 48.19
CA SER A 693 16.33 -78.65 47.63
C SER A 693 15.00 -79.40 47.43
N GLY A 694 13.93 -78.99 48.13
CA GLY A 694 12.58 -79.55 47.93
C GLY A 694 11.82 -78.97 46.74
N GLU A 695 12.31 -77.88 46.15
CA GLU A 695 11.64 -77.10 45.10
C GLU A 695 12.23 -77.36 43.71
N LEU A 696 13.43 -77.95 43.65
CA LEU A 696 14.07 -78.37 42.40
C LEU A 696 13.55 -79.76 42.00
N ARG A 697 13.04 -79.85 40.78
CA ARG A 697 12.49 -81.08 40.19
C ARG A 697 13.31 -81.42 38.96
N SER A 698 13.73 -82.68 38.81
CA SER A 698 14.33 -83.12 37.55
C SER A 698 13.26 -83.20 36.46
N LEU A 699 13.65 -83.02 35.19
CA LEU A 699 12.71 -83.14 34.06
C LEU A 699 12.04 -84.51 34.04
N GLU A 700 12.79 -85.58 34.34
CA GLU A 700 12.26 -86.95 34.47
C GLU A 700 11.18 -87.06 35.56
N SER A 701 11.33 -86.38 36.71
CA SER A 701 10.33 -86.40 37.79
C SER A 701 9.04 -85.65 37.46
N LEU A 702 9.10 -84.75 36.47
CA LEU A 702 7.95 -84.06 35.89
C LEU A 702 7.47 -84.72 34.60
N GLU A 703 8.01 -85.90 34.26
CA GLU A 703 7.69 -86.64 33.05
C GLU A 703 7.95 -85.87 31.74
N ILE A 704 8.82 -84.86 31.76
CA ILE A 704 9.21 -84.06 30.58
C ILE A 704 10.25 -84.83 29.79
N VAL A 705 10.06 -84.96 28.48
CA VAL A 705 10.94 -85.69 27.56
C VAL A 705 11.60 -84.82 26.50
N GLN A 706 11.06 -83.63 26.24
CA GLN A 706 11.53 -82.75 25.17
C GLN A 706 11.15 -81.29 25.45
N LEU A 707 12.05 -80.36 25.15
CA LEU A 707 11.80 -78.91 25.11
C LEU A 707 11.99 -78.42 23.67
N ASP A 708 11.00 -77.77 23.07
CA ASP A 708 11.09 -77.25 21.70
C ASP A 708 11.73 -75.86 21.69
N LEU A 709 12.75 -75.65 20.85
CA LEU A 709 13.43 -74.36 20.70
C LEU A 709 12.76 -73.44 19.69
N ASN A 710 11.77 -73.92 18.94
CA ASN A 710 11.06 -73.15 17.92
C ASN A 710 10.04 -72.19 18.53
N ALA A 711 10.54 -71.13 19.16
CA ALA A 711 9.70 -70.14 19.81
C ALA A 711 9.04 -69.17 18.83
N THR A 712 7.80 -68.81 19.15
CA THR A 712 7.02 -67.78 18.47
C THR A 712 6.83 -66.58 19.39
N ARG A 713 6.77 -65.39 18.78
CA ARG A 713 6.69 -64.15 19.55
C ARG A 713 5.28 -63.84 20.01
N THR A 714 5.16 -63.45 21.28
CA THR A 714 3.90 -63.04 21.90
C THR A 714 4.08 -61.72 22.65
N ALA A 715 2.97 -61.19 23.14
CA ALA A 715 2.89 -59.95 23.90
C ALA A 715 1.76 -60.02 24.95
N VAL A 716 1.48 -61.24 25.43
CA VAL A 716 0.50 -61.46 26.49
C VAL A 716 1.05 -60.85 27.77
N VAL A 717 0.25 -60.02 28.43
CA VAL A 717 0.59 -59.52 29.75
C VAL A 717 -0.07 -60.44 30.77
N ASP A 718 0.76 -61.06 31.59
CA ASP A 718 0.32 -61.93 32.67
C ASP A 718 0.80 -61.38 34.01
N ALA A 719 -0.14 -61.11 34.92
CA ALA A 719 0.07 -60.50 36.23
C ALA A 719 0.97 -59.23 36.29
N GLY A 720 1.20 -58.54 35.17
CA GLY A 720 2.09 -57.37 35.09
C GLY A 720 3.48 -57.68 34.53
N ASN A 721 3.75 -58.93 34.16
CA ASN A 721 4.90 -59.38 33.40
C ASN A 721 4.51 -59.57 31.93
N ILE A 722 5.46 -59.62 31.02
CA ILE A 722 5.18 -59.82 29.59
C ILE A 722 5.67 -61.20 29.19
N VAL A 723 4.76 -62.05 28.73
CA VAL A 723 5.12 -63.30 28.05
C VAL A 723 5.61 -62.89 26.66
N GLY A 724 6.92 -63.01 26.42
CA GLY A 724 7.60 -62.44 25.26
C GLY A 724 7.78 -63.43 24.11
N LEU A 725 8.08 -64.68 24.42
CA LEU A 725 8.19 -65.77 23.46
C LEU A 725 7.51 -67.01 24.04
N ILE A 726 6.81 -67.78 23.21
CA ILE A 726 6.18 -69.05 23.59
C ILE A 726 6.66 -70.13 22.62
N SER A 727 7.02 -71.27 23.19
CA SER A 727 7.26 -72.54 22.52
C SER A 727 6.52 -73.62 23.30
N SER A 728 6.98 -74.87 23.22
CA SER A 728 6.38 -75.96 23.97
C SER A 728 7.39 -76.91 24.59
N TYR A 729 6.94 -77.68 25.58
CA TYR A 729 7.61 -78.89 26.02
C TYR A 729 6.68 -80.09 25.86
N GLN A 730 7.22 -81.31 25.82
CA GLN A 730 6.44 -82.55 25.71
C GLN A 730 6.67 -83.46 26.91
N THR A 731 5.60 -84.12 27.36
CA THR A 731 5.63 -85.12 28.43
C THR A 731 5.62 -86.56 27.89
N THR A 732 5.91 -87.55 28.74
CA THR A 732 6.00 -88.98 28.34
C THR A 732 4.73 -89.56 27.70
N ASP A 733 3.58 -88.93 27.91
CA ASP A 733 2.30 -89.26 27.28
C ASP A 733 2.16 -88.73 25.84
N GLY A 734 3.13 -87.95 25.36
CA GLY A 734 3.16 -87.30 24.05
C GLY A 734 2.40 -85.98 23.99
N THR A 735 1.84 -85.50 25.10
CA THR A 735 1.13 -84.21 25.18
C THR A 735 2.13 -83.05 25.17
N SER A 736 1.77 -81.98 24.45
CA SER A 736 2.57 -80.76 24.34
C SER A 736 1.97 -79.65 25.20
N HIS A 737 2.81 -79.00 25.99
CA HIS A 737 2.46 -78.00 27.01
C HIS A 737 3.20 -76.70 26.76
N GLU A 738 2.71 -75.58 27.30
CA GLU A 738 3.30 -74.26 27.07
C GLU A 738 4.62 -74.10 27.85
N MET A 739 5.63 -73.57 27.16
CA MET A 739 6.83 -73.03 27.78
C MET A 739 7.01 -71.63 27.23
N ALA A 740 7.38 -70.66 28.06
CA ALA A 740 7.49 -69.27 27.64
C ALA A 740 8.67 -68.53 28.26
N ASP A 741 9.30 -67.65 27.48
CA ASP A 741 10.27 -66.66 27.97
C ASP A 741 9.46 -65.45 28.47
N VAL A 742 9.49 -65.24 29.79
CA VAL A 742 8.68 -64.24 30.48
C VAL A 742 9.56 -63.10 30.97
N TRP A 743 9.18 -61.88 30.61
CA TRP A 743 9.89 -60.65 30.95
C TRP A 743 9.29 -60.10 32.24
N PHE A 744 9.98 -60.36 33.36
CA PHE A 744 9.48 -59.93 34.65
C PHE A 744 9.50 -58.41 34.81
N ALA A 745 8.47 -57.91 35.49
CA ALA A 745 8.45 -56.55 35.99
C ALA A 745 9.56 -56.36 37.03
N THR A 746 10.22 -55.20 37.07
CA THR A 746 11.25 -54.87 38.09
C THR A 746 11.00 -53.48 38.64
N ASP A 747 11.60 -53.08 39.76
CA ASP A 747 11.46 -51.70 40.28
C ASP A 747 11.74 -50.61 39.23
N LYS A 748 12.71 -50.86 38.35
CA LYS A 748 13.08 -49.95 37.26
C LYS A 748 12.00 -49.85 36.17
N ASN A 749 11.10 -50.83 36.07
CA ASN A 749 10.04 -50.92 35.07
C ASN A 749 8.61 -50.91 35.68
N SER A 750 8.46 -50.91 37.00
CA SER A 750 7.14 -51.07 37.67
C SER A 750 6.20 -49.87 37.51
N ALA A 751 6.74 -48.71 37.15
CA ALA A 751 5.96 -47.52 36.82
C ALA A 751 5.18 -47.64 35.48
N ILE A 752 5.37 -48.75 34.74
CA ILE A 752 4.84 -48.99 33.39
C ILE A 752 3.42 -49.58 33.43
N GLN A 753 2.97 -50.15 34.55
CA GLN A 753 1.74 -50.97 34.61
C GLN A 753 0.70 -50.50 35.63
N ALA A 754 0.96 -49.43 36.38
CA ALA A 754 -0.10 -48.77 37.14
C ALA A 754 -1.08 -48.12 36.15
N ALA A 755 -2.39 -48.29 36.38
CA ALA A 755 -3.43 -47.51 35.70
C ALA A 755 -3.00 -46.03 35.67
N PRO A 756 -3.28 -45.30 34.57
CA PRO A 756 -2.76 -43.95 34.39
C PRO A 756 -3.03 -43.11 35.64
N PRO A 757 -2.17 -42.14 36.00
CA PRO A 757 -2.63 -41.09 36.89
C PRO A 757 -3.96 -40.62 36.31
N THR A 758 -5.02 -40.81 37.08
CA THR A 758 -6.34 -40.35 36.67
C THR A 758 -6.19 -38.88 36.29
N ILE A 759 -7.04 -38.41 35.36
CA ILE A 759 -7.03 -37.02 34.90
C ILE A 759 -7.06 -36.01 36.07
N ALA A 760 -7.37 -36.44 37.30
CA ALA A 760 -7.13 -35.72 38.55
C ALA A 760 -5.77 -34.99 38.62
N ALA A 761 -4.62 -35.59 38.29
CA ALA A 761 -3.33 -34.88 38.44
C ALA A 761 -3.13 -33.73 37.42
N ALA A 762 -3.66 -33.88 36.20
CA ALA A 762 -3.65 -32.83 35.17
C ALA A 762 -4.82 -31.84 35.32
N ALA A 763 -5.94 -32.28 35.90
CA ALA A 763 -7.04 -31.43 36.35
C ALA A 763 -6.59 -30.58 37.54
N ASP A 764 -5.76 -31.11 38.44
CA ASP A 764 -5.14 -30.37 39.53
C ASP A 764 -4.11 -29.39 38.99
N LEU A 765 -3.30 -29.74 37.98
CA LEU A 765 -2.39 -28.76 37.39
C LEU A 765 -3.13 -27.67 36.60
N ARG A 766 -4.17 -28.01 35.82
CA ARG A 766 -5.03 -27.02 35.14
C ARG A 766 -5.89 -26.21 36.11
N ALA A 767 -6.33 -26.80 37.22
CA ALA A 767 -7.03 -26.11 38.29
C ALA A 767 -6.06 -25.23 39.08
N ASN A 768 -4.81 -25.65 39.31
CA ASN A 768 -3.77 -24.85 39.96
C ASN A 768 -3.32 -23.69 39.06
N VAL A 769 -3.16 -23.91 37.75
CA VAL A 769 -2.89 -22.85 36.77
C VAL A 769 -4.10 -21.94 36.58
N GLY A 770 -5.31 -22.50 36.57
CA GLY A 770 -6.58 -21.77 36.55
C GLY A 770 -6.77 -20.91 37.79
N ASN A 771 -6.48 -21.44 38.97
CA ASN A 771 -6.53 -20.75 40.27
C ASN A 771 -5.39 -19.74 40.39
N MET A 772 -4.22 -19.98 39.81
CA MET A 772 -3.13 -19.02 39.71
C MET A 772 -3.47 -17.87 38.76
N LEU A 773 -4.11 -18.16 37.61
CA LEU A 773 -4.67 -17.14 36.71
C LEU A 773 -5.80 -16.35 37.38
N GLN A 774 -6.62 -17.00 38.21
CA GLN A 774 -7.68 -16.36 38.99
C GLN A 774 -7.12 -15.49 40.14
N ALA A 775 -6.05 -15.93 40.79
CA ALA A 775 -5.31 -15.17 41.80
C ALA A 775 -4.57 -13.96 41.19
N ILE A 776 -3.96 -14.11 40.01
CA ILE A 776 -3.28 -13.02 39.29
C ILE A 776 -4.30 -12.00 38.73
N SER A 777 -5.45 -12.47 38.23
CA SER A 777 -6.52 -11.58 37.73
C SER A 777 -7.32 -10.89 38.85
N SER A 778 -7.46 -11.50 40.02
CA SER A 778 -8.02 -10.84 41.21
C SER A 778 -7.06 -9.83 41.85
N PHE A 779 -5.74 -9.98 41.64
CA PHE A 779 -4.74 -8.98 42.04
C PHE A 779 -4.90 -7.64 41.28
N ASN A 780 -5.39 -7.68 40.04
CA ASN A 780 -5.65 -6.49 39.22
C ASN A 780 -6.99 -5.80 39.51
N THR A 781 -7.87 -6.38 40.34
CA THR A 781 -9.23 -5.85 40.59
C THR A 781 -9.50 -5.42 42.04
N GLY A 782 -8.50 -5.50 42.94
CA GLY A 782 -8.59 -4.94 44.29
C GLY A 782 -9.57 -5.66 45.24
N GLN A 783 -9.94 -6.91 44.97
CA GLN A 783 -10.73 -7.72 45.89
C GLN A 783 -9.85 -8.57 46.83
N ALA A 784 -10.35 -8.83 48.04
CA ALA A 784 -9.65 -9.54 49.11
C ALA A 784 -9.18 -10.95 48.70
N ALA A 785 -8.02 -11.36 49.21
CA ALA A 785 -7.34 -12.62 48.89
C ALA A 785 -8.24 -13.87 49.13
N PRO A 786 -8.15 -14.92 48.29
CA PRO A 786 -8.87 -16.17 48.51
C PRO A 786 -8.33 -16.95 49.71
N ASP A 787 -9.20 -17.78 50.31
CA ASP A 787 -8.93 -18.63 51.48
C ASP A 787 -7.68 -19.53 51.27
N PRO A 788 -6.66 -19.46 52.15
CA PRO A 788 -5.45 -20.28 52.06
C PRO A 788 -5.68 -21.80 52.23
N ASN A 789 -6.89 -22.23 52.60
CA ASN A 789 -7.25 -23.65 52.71
C ASN A 789 -7.83 -24.26 51.43
N ALA A 790 -7.86 -23.53 50.30
CA ALA A 790 -8.35 -24.04 49.02
C ALA A 790 -7.38 -25.02 48.31
N PHE A 791 -6.23 -25.32 48.90
CA PHE A 791 -5.27 -26.30 48.38
C PHE A 791 -5.51 -27.68 48.99
N GLY A 792 -6.04 -28.60 48.18
CA GLY A 792 -6.33 -29.97 48.58
C GLY A 792 -5.13 -30.70 49.19
N THR A 793 -5.38 -31.42 50.28
CA THR A 793 -4.39 -32.04 51.17
C THR A 793 -3.85 -33.40 50.66
N SER A 794 -3.25 -33.46 49.47
CA SER A 794 -2.66 -34.73 49.01
C SER A 794 -1.27 -34.54 48.38
N LEU A 795 -0.26 -34.89 49.18
CA LEU A 795 1.18 -35.11 48.89
C LEU A 795 2.14 -34.09 49.51
N LEU A 796 2.30 -34.16 50.83
CA LEU A 796 3.55 -33.82 51.53
C LEU A 796 3.84 -34.99 52.49
N PRO A 797 4.95 -35.74 52.28
CA PRO A 797 6.11 -35.43 53.10
C PRO A 797 7.43 -35.67 52.37
N GLN A 798 8.16 -34.60 52.06
CA GLN A 798 9.61 -34.48 52.18
C GLN A 798 9.99 -33.12 51.61
N LEU A 799 10.25 -32.16 52.50
CA LEU A 799 11.19 -31.03 52.35
C LEU A 799 10.99 -30.13 53.58
N ALA A 800 11.97 -30.13 54.48
CA ALA A 800 12.20 -29.06 55.45
C ALA A 800 13.55 -28.40 55.10
N PRO A 801 13.86 -27.18 55.58
CA PRO A 801 13.07 -25.96 55.51
C PRO A 801 13.89 -24.89 54.76
N GLN A 802 13.48 -24.51 53.55
CA GLN A 802 13.96 -23.27 52.92
C GLN A 802 12.82 -22.27 53.05
N ALA A 803 13.11 -21.12 53.65
CA ALA A 803 12.17 -20.07 53.99
C ALA A 803 11.15 -19.87 52.86
N SER A 804 9.86 -20.02 53.18
CA SER A 804 8.79 -19.82 52.22
C SER A 804 8.97 -18.46 51.54
N ILE A 805 8.83 -18.40 50.22
CA ILE A 805 8.83 -17.17 49.42
C ILE A 805 7.86 -16.11 50.01
N ALA A 806 6.82 -16.56 50.72
CA ALA A 806 5.92 -15.72 51.52
C ALA A 806 6.62 -14.87 52.61
N ALA A 807 7.69 -15.36 53.23
CA ALA A 807 8.46 -14.65 54.25
C ALA A 807 9.48 -13.65 53.66
N LEU A 808 9.92 -13.86 52.41
CA LEU A 808 10.70 -12.88 51.66
C LEU A 808 9.82 -11.74 51.12
N LEU A 809 8.60 -12.06 50.68
CA LEU A 809 7.66 -11.09 50.10
C LEU A 809 7.03 -10.14 51.12
N GLN A 810 6.95 -10.51 52.40
CA GLN A 810 6.51 -9.61 53.48
C GLN A 810 7.49 -8.46 53.76
N GLN A 811 8.69 -8.49 53.18
CA GLN A 811 9.69 -7.44 53.36
C GLN A 811 9.56 -6.34 52.31
N TYR A 812 8.68 -6.48 51.30
CA TYR A 812 8.54 -5.54 50.19
C TYR A 812 7.11 -4.98 50.08
N ASP A 813 6.99 -3.70 49.71
CA ASP A 813 5.73 -3.03 49.45
C ASP A 813 5.11 -3.47 48.09
N PRO A 814 3.87 -3.09 47.77
CA PRO A 814 3.20 -3.45 46.51
C PRO A 814 3.91 -3.00 45.23
N ASN A 815 4.93 -2.13 45.33
CA ASN A 815 5.73 -1.65 44.22
C ASN A 815 7.13 -2.29 44.17
N GLY A 816 7.42 -3.25 45.06
CA GLY A 816 8.70 -3.97 45.11
C GLY A 816 9.82 -3.26 45.89
N ASN A 817 9.51 -2.31 46.77
CA ASN A 817 10.51 -1.66 47.63
C ASN A 817 10.59 -2.30 49.01
N PRO A 818 11.78 -2.57 49.57
CA PRO A 818 11.90 -3.17 50.89
C PRO A 818 11.50 -2.19 52.01
N PHE A 819 10.70 -2.63 52.97
CA PHE A 819 10.34 -1.85 54.15
C PHE A 819 11.57 -1.64 55.05
N GLY A 820 12.15 -0.44 55.07
CA GLY A 820 13.10 0.00 56.11
C GLY A 820 14.51 0.42 55.70
N ALA A 821 14.80 0.77 54.43
CA ALA A 821 16.10 1.34 54.07
C ALA A 821 16.08 2.88 54.07
N SER A 822 16.79 3.50 55.04
CA SER A 822 17.08 4.93 55.09
C SER A 822 18.05 5.34 53.96
N GLN A 823 17.82 6.53 53.41
CA GLN A 823 18.63 7.17 52.36
C GLN A 823 20.15 7.19 52.66
N ALA A 824 20.97 6.81 51.67
CA ALA A 824 22.30 7.36 51.47
C ALA A 824 22.75 7.24 50.00
N SER A 825 23.07 8.41 49.46
CA SER A 825 23.68 8.77 48.17
C SER A 825 24.65 7.77 47.51
N GLN A 826 24.56 7.60 46.18
CA GLN A 826 25.72 7.74 45.28
C GLN A 826 25.31 7.86 43.78
N THR A 827 25.77 8.97 43.21
CA THR A 827 25.92 9.39 41.80
C THR A 827 26.54 8.36 40.86
N VAL A 828 26.08 8.28 39.59
CA VAL A 828 26.88 8.49 38.34
C VAL A 828 25.93 8.84 37.17
N ALA A 829 26.44 9.70 36.29
CA ALA A 829 25.83 10.49 35.22
C ALA A 829 25.25 9.74 34.00
N THR A 830 24.24 10.35 33.38
CA THR A 830 24.14 10.49 31.91
C THR A 830 23.47 11.80 31.50
N ASN A 831 24.00 12.35 30.42
CA ASN A 831 23.64 13.61 29.78
C ASN A 831 22.21 13.66 29.22
N SER A 832 21.66 14.86 29.35
CA SER A 832 20.50 15.45 28.67
C SER A 832 20.22 14.96 27.24
N LEU A 833 19.04 14.36 27.04
CA LEU A 833 18.24 14.50 25.83
C LEU A 833 16.79 14.84 26.21
N THR A 834 16.19 15.66 25.37
CA THR A 834 15.01 16.51 25.56
C THR A 834 13.67 15.76 25.59
N ASN A 835 12.79 16.18 26.51
CA ASN A 835 11.32 16.04 26.60
C ASN A 835 10.56 15.28 25.47
N PRO A 836 9.69 14.32 25.84
CA PRO A 836 8.39 14.11 25.20
C PRO A 836 7.23 14.61 26.09
N PRO A 837 6.09 15.03 25.51
CA PRO A 837 4.99 15.65 26.25
C PRO A 837 4.18 14.66 27.09
N SER A 838 3.59 15.18 28.16
CA SER A 838 2.82 14.47 29.17
C SER A 838 1.55 13.78 28.64
N LEU A 839 1.25 12.64 29.25
CA LEU A 839 0.13 11.72 29.02
C LEU A 839 -1.26 12.27 29.41
N ASP A 840 -1.51 13.57 29.19
CA ASP A 840 -2.74 14.26 29.60
C ASP A 840 -3.55 14.83 28.40
N ALA A 841 -3.16 14.48 27.17
CA ALA A 841 -3.78 14.95 25.93
C ALA A 841 -4.59 13.88 25.16
N ILE A 842 -4.72 12.64 25.66
CA ILE A 842 -5.35 11.53 24.91
C ILE A 842 -6.78 11.20 25.37
N THR A 843 -7.26 11.76 26.49
CA THR A 843 -8.56 11.35 27.08
C THR A 843 -9.71 12.36 26.89
N LYS A 844 -9.62 13.30 25.93
CA LYS A 844 -10.70 14.26 25.64
C LYS A 844 -11.13 14.40 24.16
N GLY A 845 -10.74 13.46 23.29
CA GLY A 845 -11.02 13.57 21.85
C GLY A 845 -12.10 12.65 21.25
N MET A 846 -12.62 11.65 21.97
CA MET A 846 -13.38 10.55 21.33
C MET A 846 -14.89 10.52 21.60
N LEU A 847 -15.53 11.64 21.95
CA LEU A 847 -17.00 11.72 22.07
C LEU A 847 -17.56 13.07 21.57
N ALA A 848 -17.58 13.26 20.25
CA ALA A 848 -18.51 14.10 19.48
C ALA A 848 -18.18 13.82 18.00
N THR A 849 -19.06 13.28 17.16
CA THR A 849 -20.29 13.92 16.67
C THR A 849 -21.26 12.89 16.10
N GLY A 850 -22.50 12.89 16.59
CA GLY A 850 -23.66 12.45 15.83
C GLY A 850 -24.48 13.68 15.44
N SER A 851 -24.56 13.95 14.13
CA SER A 851 -25.63 14.67 13.41
C SER A 851 -25.34 14.55 11.92
#